data_AF-K0NJM0-F1
#
_entry.id   AF-K0NJM0-F1
#
_cell.length_a   1.000
_cell.length_b   1.000
_cell.length_c   1.000
_cell.angle_alpha   90.00
_cell.angle_beta   90.00
_cell.angle_gamma   90.00
#
_symmetry.space_group_name_H-M   'P 1'
#
loop_
_entity.id
_entity.type
_entity.pdbx_description
1 polymer ?
#
loop_
_entity_poly.entity_id
_entity_poly.type
_entity_poly.pdbx_seq_one_letter_code
_entity_poly.pdbx_strand_id
1 'polypeptide(L)'
;MALRINTNVASLNAHKNMIKTDNGLSSALEKLSSGLRINKAADDASGMAIADSLRSQALGLGQAIRNGNDGISIVQTADAALEESINIVNTIKQKSIQAAQDGQTSESRNAIQADITKLRDELDTIAKTTSFNGQKLLSGNFTDKKFQMGAYAGETVDISIQSAEANKIGHITTSELSLAGPGAVNLSITSNLTSETYSLQSIDLAYNNSAENGVGKVADAINKLSDELGISATASVQSTTDSNIAAGTTGAGFAINGVKIGALEVQENDADGALVAAINNKSSEHGITASVDEAGLLTLNSSDNRALEVTMDSATKAVMGGTDKMSTFGTVEVRQAGSGHIQISDVNASTGAAVSTSEGSIMVSGATATTKESVAAAGSVFTAGTKLGSGTTIQGSMTTSGSSVTTSGGVIGAGSTLSTGSILGSGTVIAGSMTVSGNTVTGAADSVLAAGSTLTDATVLAGVNIFAGDVSASVSGAANVVRVSGAFTVVSGAAELTGDITLTGDATLGVGSQIGTDSILKEGSQVFGALKLTANSQVDSDMTLDGASSTVATDSILKTGSRIDGALLNLGGGTVSQDMTLETTTTLGNDSTLADGSSIGGATHVLSKDAEVSSAMLLGSGSIINSGSTIAAGTLLSTDITGDDGTVYKADTVLANDIITAAGASTTLTGGAMTLADGSVLKAGSTLAINDAANASTAPSSLGEAEVYRLSDVDVTTQEGAQIGIAVADAALKSLDKVRSDLGSVQNQLTSTIANISTTKVNVSSAESTIRDVDFAEESANFTKMQILSQAGTFAMSQANASAQGVLSLLQ
;
A
#
# COMPACT_ATOMS: atom_id res chain seq x y z
N MET A 1 -12.72 -52.17 -97.85
CA MET A 1 -13.77 -51.67 -96.91
C MET A 1 -15.08 -52.34 -97.28
N ALA A 2 -15.92 -52.73 -96.32
CA ALA A 2 -17.22 -53.35 -96.62
C ALA A 2 -18.31 -52.28 -96.73
N LEU A 3 -18.87 -52.11 -97.93
CA LEU A 3 -19.98 -51.18 -98.19
C LEU A 3 -21.28 -51.75 -97.59
N ARG A 4 -21.69 -51.22 -96.43
CA ARG A 4 -23.01 -51.51 -95.83
C ARG A 4 -23.97 -50.38 -96.19
N ILE A 5 -25.02 -50.72 -96.95
CA ILE A 5 -25.90 -49.72 -97.58
C ILE A 5 -26.98 -49.21 -96.59
N ASN A 6 -27.52 -50.08 -95.72
CA ASN A 6 -28.61 -49.73 -94.80
C ASN A 6 -28.20 -48.83 -93.61
N THR A 7 -26.91 -48.53 -93.44
CA THR A 7 -26.42 -47.64 -92.38
C THR A 7 -25.29 -46.77 -92.91
N ASN A 8 -25.60 -45.51 -93.23
CA ASN A 8 -24.62 -44.54 -93.75
C ASN A 8 -23.66 -44.07 -92.64
N VAL A 9 -22.60 -44.84 -92.40
CA VAL A 9 -21.57 -44.54 -91.39
C VAL A 9 -20.85 -43.21 -91.66
N ALA A 10 -20.74 -42.78 -92.93
CA ALA A 10 -20.14 -41.49 -93.27
C ALA A 10 -21.02 -40.32 -92.79
N SER A 11 -22.32 -40.37 -93.05
CA SER A 11 -23.30 -39.38 -92.57
C SER A 11 -23.42 -39.39 -91.04
N LEU A 12 -23.44 -40.56 -90.41
CA LEU A 12 -23.44 -40.68 -88.93
C LEU A 12 -22.18 -40.10 -88.29
N ASN A 13 -21.00 -40.27 -88.92
CA ASN A 13 -19.77 -39.63 -88.46
C ASN A 13 -19.77 -38.10 -88.70
N ALA A 14 -20.31 -37.63 -89.83
CA ALA A 14 -20.48 -36.20 -90.09
C ALA A 14 -21.42 -35.54 -89.06
N HIS A 15 -22.55 -36.18 -88.76
CA HIS A 15 -23.51 -35.76 -87.74
C HIS A 15 -22.92 -35.78 -86.32
N LYS A 16 -22.16 -36.82 -85.96
CA LYS A 16 -21.43 -36.89 -84.68
C LYS A 16 -20.42 -35.75 -84.54
N ASN A 17 -19.70 -35.43 -85.61
CA ASN A 17 -18.74 -34.32 -85.62
C ASN A 17 -19.47 -32.95 -85.59
N MET A 18 -20.58 -32.81 -86.31
CA MET A 18 -21.45 -31.62 -86.25
C MET A 18 -21.91 -31.33 -84.82
N ILE A 19 -22.49 -32.31 -84.12
CA ILE A 19 -22.92 -32.16 -82.71
C ILE A 19 -21.74 -31.74 -81.81
N LYS A 20 -20.54 -32.30 -82.05
CA LYS A 20 -19.34 -31.90 -81.29
C LYS A 20 -18.97 -30.44 -81.55
N THR A 21 -19.07 -29.98 -82.79
CA THR A 21 -18.83 -28.58 -83.16
C THR A 21 -19.90 -27.64 -82.62
N ASP A 22 -21.18 -28.02 -82.67
CA ASP A 22 -22.30 -27.19 -82.22
C ASP A 22 -22.31 -27.00 -80.70
N ASN A 23 -21.98 -28.05 -79.95
CA ASN A 23 -21.71 -27.96 -78.51
C ASN A 23 -20.52 -27.02 -78.22
N GLY A 24 -19.48 -27.05 -79.06
CA GLY A 24 -18.33 -26.14 -78.97
C GLY A 24 -18.69 -24.69 -79.27
N LEU A 25 -19.53 -24.46 -80.30
CA LEU A 25 -20.06 -23.16 -80.68
C LEU A 25 -20.93 -22.55 -79.57
N SER A 26 -21.81 -23.36 -78.97
CA SER A 26 -22.63 -22.96 -77.82
C SER A 26 -21.79 -22.63 -76.59
N SER A 27 -20.75 -23.42 -76.29
CA SER A 27 -19.84 -23.14 -75.16
C SER A 27 -19.00 -21.87 -75.39
N ALA A 28 -18.51 -21.62 -76.61
CA ALA A 28 -17.80 -20.39 -76.93
C ALA A 28 -18.73 -19.16 -76.81
N LEU A 29 -19.99 -19.28 -77.24
CA LEU A 29 -21.01 -18.23 -77.08
C LEU A 29 -21.36 -17.98 -75.60
N GLU A 30 -21.51 -19.03 -74.79
CA GLU A 30 -21.75 -18.97 -73.35
C GLU A 30 -20.65 -18.19 -72.63
N LYS A 31 -19.37 -18.44 -72.97
CA LYS A 31 -18.22 -17.72 -72.43
C LYS A 31 -18.13 -16.27 -72.92
N LEU A 32 -18.29 -16.03 -74.23
CA LEU A 32 -18.28 -14.67 -74.79
C LEU A 32 -19.43 -13.80 -74.27
N SER A 33 -20.59 -14.39 -73.98
CA SER A 33 -21.76 -13.69 -73.43
C SER A 33 -21.68 -13.45 -71.92
N SER A 34 -20.85 -14.18 -71.19
CA SER A 34 -20.63 -14.02 -69.74
C SER A 34 -19.38 -13.22 -69.40
N GLY A 35 -18.40 -13.18 -70.32
CA GLY A 35 -17.05 -12.69 -70.05
C GLY A 35 -16.18 -13.71 -69.29
N LEU A 36 -16.70 -14.91 -68.99
CA LEU A 36 -16.06 -15.89 -68.13
C LEU A 36 -15.63 -17.15 -68.90
N ARG A 37 -14.39 -17.58 -68.71
CA ARG A 37 -13.80 -18.83 -69.20
C ARG A 37 -14.37 -20.06 -68.48
N ILE A 38 -14.76 -19.90 -67.21
CA ILE A 38 -15.35 -20.92 -66.35
C ILE A 38 -16.74 -20.43 -65.88
N ASN A 39 -17.81 -21.03 -66.39
CA ASN A 39 -19.20 -20.70 -66.02
C ASN A 39 -19.84 -21.76 -65.13
N LYS A 40 -19.46 -23.03 -65.30
CA LYS A 40 -19.98 -24.17 -64.55
C LYS A 40 -18.85 -25.08 -64.09
N ALA A 41 -19.08 -25.81 -62.99
CA ALA A 41 -18.11 -26.75 -62.41
C ALA A 41 -17.68 -27.88 -63.37
N ALA A 42 -18.40 -28.09 -64.49
CA ALA A 42 -18.04 -29.01 -65.55
C ALA A 42 -16.99 -28.46 -66.54
N ASP A 43 -16.73 -27.15 -66.55
CA ASP A 43 -15.71 -26.52 -67.41
C ASP A 43 -14.30 -26.73 -66.82
N ASP A 44 -14.12 -26.40 -65.52
CA ASP A 44 -12.93 -26.67 -64.70
C ASP A 44 -13.31 -26.63 -63.21
N ALA A 45 -13.49 -27.80 -62.58
CA ALA A 45 -13.88 -27.90 -61.17
C ALA A 45 -12.81 -27.35 -60.21
N SER A 46 -11.53 -27.52 -60.55
CA SER A 46 -10.38 -27.01 -59.79
C SER A 46 -10.27 -25.49 -59.89
N GLY A 47 -10.33 -24.95 -61.11
CA GLY A 47 -10.33 -23.52 -61.37
C GLY A 47 -11.51 -22.81 -60.74
N MET A 48 -12.71 -23.40 -60.79
CA MET A 48 -13.89 -22.86 -60.11
C MET A 48 -13.72 -22.80 -58.60
N ALA A 49 -13.24 -23.88 -57.96
CA ALA A 49 -13.03 -23.91 -56.52
C ALA A 49 -11.98 -22.89 -56.03
N ILE A 50 -10.91 -22.69 -56.80
CA ILE A 50 -9.88 -21.68 -56.50
C ILE A 50 -10.43 -20.26 -56.73
N ALA A 51 -11.13 -20.03 -57.85
CA ALA A 51 -11.73 -18.72 -58.16
C ALA A 51 -12.77 -18.32 -57.10
N ASP A 52 -13.70 -19.21 -56.73
CA ASP A 52 -14.72 -18.87 -55.72
C ASP A 52 -14.11 -18.69 -54.31
N SER A 53 -12.97 -19.33 -54.01
CA SER A 53 -12.18 -19.08 -52.80
C SER A 53 -11.52 -17.69 -52.81
N LEU A 54 -10.80 -17.34 -53.89
CA LEU A 54 -10.20 -16.01 -54.07
C LEU A 54 -11.26 -14.90 -54.08
N ARG A 55 -12.42 -15.14 -54.70
CA ARG A 55 -13.57 -14.25 -54.69
C ARG A 55 -14.14 -14.06 -53.29
N SER A 56 -14.26 -15.13 -52.51
CA SER A 56 -14.67 -15.07 -51.09
C SER A 56 -13.68 -14.22 -50.28
N GLN A 57 -12.37 -14.42 -50.48
CA GLN A 57 -11.33 -13.63 -49.84
C GLN A 57 -11.39 -12.15 -50.28
N ALA A 58 -11.54 -11.84 -51.57
CA ALA A 58 -11.66 -10.46 -52.08
C ALA A 58 -12.92 -9.73 -51.56
N LEU A 59 -14.03 -10.46 -51.35
CA LEU A 59 -15.23 -9.94 -50.70
C LEU A 59 -15.00 -9.69 -49.19
N GLY A 60 -14.32 -10.60 -48.50
CA GLY A 60 -13.91 -10.45 -47.09
C GLY A 60 -13.00 -9.25 -46.87
N LEU A 61 -11.90 -9.14 -47.64
CA LEU A 61 -11.02 -7.95 -47.67
C LEU A 61 -11.82 -6.68 -48.06
N GLY A 62 -12.83 -6.82 -48.92
CA GLY A 62 -13.75 -5.74 -49.27
C GLY A 62 -14.64 -5.25 -48.12
N GLN A 63 -14.98 -6.11 -47.16
CA GLN A 63 -15.65 -5.71 -45.91
C GLN A 63 -14.65 -5.20 -44.87
N ALA A 64 -13.47 -5.82 -44.76
CA ALA A 64 -12.39 -5.36 -43.88
C ALA A 64 -11.99 -3.90 -44.12
N ILE A 65 -11.92 -3.46 -45.39
CA ILE A 65 -11.69 -2.05 -45.75
C ILE A 65 -12.81 -1.14 -45.25
N ARG A 66 -14.08 -1.58 -45.28
CA ARG A 66 -15.20 -0.81 -44.72
C ARG A 66 -15.08 -0.71 -43.20
N ASN A 67 -14.90 -1.85 -42.52
CA ASN A 67 -14.70 -1.90 -41.07
C ASN A 67 -13.53 -1.01 -40.62
N GLY A 68 -12.44 -0.95 -41.39
CA GLY A 68 -11.30 -0.06 -41.14
C GLY A 68 -11.64 1.42 -41.30
N ASN A 69 -12.38 1.80 -42.33
CA ASN A 69 -12.87 3.17 -42.53
C ASN A 69 -13.87 3.58 -41.44
N ASP A 70 -14.72 2.66 -40.97
CA ASP A 70 -15.60 2.87 -39.83
C ASP A 70 -14.78 3.11 -38.55
N GLY A 71 -13.71 2.32 -38.34
CA GLY A 71 -12.73 2.52 -37.26
C GLY A 71 -12.03 3.89 -37.31
N ILE A 72 -11.59 4.33 -38.49
CA ILE A 72 -11.03 5.68 -38.68
C ILE A 72 -12.07 6.76 -38.37
N SER A 73 -13.32 6.57 -38.78
CA SER A 73 -14.41 7.52 -38.52
C SER A 73 -14.70 7.64 -37.01
N ILE A 74 -14.64 6.53 -36.27
CA ILE A 74 -14.76 6.50 -34.81
C ILE A 74 -13.60 7.24 -34.14
N VAL A 75 -12.36 6.96 -34.55
CA VAL A 75 -11.16 7.61 -34.02
C VAL A 75 -11.17 9.12 -34.28
N GLN A 76 -11.55 9.55 -35.47
CA GLN A 76 -11.68 10.98 -35.81
C GLN A 76 -12.82 11.67 -35.05
N THR A 77 -13.93 10.97 -34.78
CA THR A 77 -15.02 11.49 -33.94
C THR A 77 -14.57 11.66 -32.48
N ALA A 78 -13.71 10.77 -31.97
CA ALA A 78 -13.12 10.88 -30.64
C ALA A 78 -12.07 12.00 -30.55
N ASP A 79 -11.16 12.09 -31.53
CA ASP A 79 -10.11 13.13 -31.61
C ASP A 79 -10.70 14.54 -31.65
N ALA A 80 -11.70 14.79 -32.51
CA ALA A 80 -12.36 16.09 -32.60
C ALA A 80 -13.10 16.50 -31.30
N ALA A 81 -13.64 15.54 -30.56
CA ALA A 81 -14.25 15.78 -29.26
C ALA A 81 -13.22 15.98 -28.13
N LEU A 82 -12.07 15.29 -28.20
CA LEU A 82 -10.94 15.50 -27.28
C LEU A 82 -10.26 16.85 -27.50
N GLU A 83 -10.18 17.34 -28.74
CA GLU A 83 -9.67 18.68 -29.04
C GLU A 83 -10.49 19.77 -28.33
N GLU A 84 -11.82 19.64 -28.30
CA GLU A 84 -12.66 20.58 -27.54
C GLU A 84 -12.53 20.39 -26.02
N SER A 85 -12.42 19.16 -25.51
CA SER A 85 -12.05 18.93 -24.11
C SER A 85 -10.72 19.59 -23.74
N ILE A 86 -9.72 19.55 -24.62
CA ILE A 86 -8.41 20.22 -24.44
C ILE A 86 -8.57 21.75 -24.44
N ASN A 87 -9.41 22.32 -25.32
CA ASN A 87 -9.73 23.76 -25.31
C ASN A 87 -10.38 24.19 -23.99
N ILE A 88 -11.30 23.37 -23.47
CA ILE A 88 -11.98 23.61 -22.19
C ILE A 88 -11.00 23.52 -21.02
N VAL A 89 -10.14 22.50 -20.94
CA VAL A 89 -9.13 22.40 -19.86
C VAL A 89 -8.13 23.55 -19.93
N ASN A 90 -7.71 23.99 -21.12
CA ASN A 90 -6.90 25.20 -21.27
C ASN A 90 -7.61 26.46 -20.75
N THR A 91 -8.93 26.56 -20.93
CA THR A 91 -9.74 27.66 -20.42
C THR A 91 -9.91 27.59 -18.90
N ILE A 92 -10.07 26.39 -18.33
CA ILE A 92 -10.03 26.16 -16.88
C ILE A 92 -8.67 26.59 -16.32
N LYS A 93 -7.55 26.17 -16.93
CA LYS A 93 -6.19 26.59 -16.53
C LYS A 93 -6.04 28.10 -16.53
N GLN A 94 -6.49 28.79 -17.58
CA GLN A 94 -6.45 30.26 -17.65
C GLN A 94 -7.27 30.92 -16.53
N LYS A 95 -8.45 30.38 -16.19
CA LYS A 95 -9.26 30.84 -15.06
C LYS A 95 -8.61 30.55 -13.70
N SER A 96 -7.96 29.41 -13.52
CA SER A 96 -7.18 29.11 -12.31
C SER A 96 -5.97 30.06 -12.16
N ILE A 97 -5.27 30.39 -13.25
CA ILE A 97 -4.21 31.42 -13.26
C ILE A 97 -4.79 32.80 -12.88
N GLN A 98 -5.98 33.15 -13.39
CA GLN A 98 -6.66 34.40 -13.04
C GLN A 98 -7.03 34.45 -11.55
N ALA A 99 -7.52 33.34 -10.97
CA ALA A 99 -7.92 33.25 -9.57
C ALA A 99 -6.73 33.21 -8.59
N ALA A 100 -5.58 32.66 -9.01
CA ALA A 100 -4.34 32.61 -8.22
C ALA A 100 -3.65 33.99 -8.06
N GLN A 101 -4.10 35.01 -8.79
CA GLN A 101 -3.61 36.38 -8.62
C GLN A 101 -4.13 37.00 -7.32
N ASP A 102 -3.22 37.47 -6.47
CA ASP A 102 -3.51 38.09 -5.17
C ASP A 102 -4.47 39.30 -5.24
N GLY A 103 -4.45 40.03 -6.36
CA GLY A 103 -5.40 41.12 -6.65
C GLY A 103 -6.86 40.70 -6.88
N GLN A 104 -7.21 39.42 -6.73
CA GLN A 104 -8.59 38.94 -6.73
C GLN A 104 -9.19 38.96 -5.32
N THR A 105 -10.44 39.38 -5.21
CA THR A 105 -11.21 39.25 -3.96
C THR A 105 -11.82 37.85 -3.86
N SER A 106 -12.26 37.46 -2.67
CA SER A 106 -13.01 36.21 -2.50
C SER A 106 -14.34 36.21 -3.29
N GLU A 107 -14.94 37.38 -3.54
CA GLU A 107 -16.12 37.50 -4.41
C GLU A 107 -15.76 37.22 -5.89
N SER A 108 -14.67 37.79 -6.41
CA SER A 108 -14.27 37.55 -7.80
C SER A 108 -13.74 36.13 -8.01
N ARG A 109 -13.05 35.52 -7.03
CA ARG A 109 -12.70 34.09 -7.05
C ARG A 109 -13.94 33.19 -7.09
N ASN A 110 -14.99 33.48 -6.31
CA ASN A 110 -16.27 32.76 -6.40
C ASN A 110 -16.92 32.88 -7.79
N ALA A 111 -16.87 34.05 -8.42
CA ALA A 111 -17.38 34.23 -9.78
C ALA A 111 -16.57 33.43 -10.82
N ILE A 112 -15.24 33.34 -10.68
CA ILE A 112 -14.39 32.52 -11.53
C ILE A 112 -14.68 31.03 -11.32
N GLN A 113 -14.85 30.57 -10.08
CA GLN A 113 -15.22 29.19 -9.75
C GLN A 113 -16.58 28.80 -10.36
N ALA A 114 -17.55 29.72 -10.39
CA ALA A 114 -18.84 29.49 -11.04
C ALA A 114 -18.74 29.31 -12.57
N ASP A 115 -17.71 29.85 -13.22
CA ASP A 115 -17.41 29.58 -14.64
C ASP A 115 -16.62 28.27 -14.83
N ILE A 116 -15.64 27.98 -13.97
CA ILE A 116 -14.92 26.69 -13.99
C ILE A 116 -15.90 25.53 -13.81
N THR A 117 -16.89 25.68 -12.93
CA THR A 117 -17.98 24.72 -12.74
C THR A 117 -18.72 24.42 -14.05
N LYS A 118 -19.12 25.45 -14.82
CA LYS A 118 -19.80 25.27 -16.12
C LYS A 118 -18.90 24.59 -17.14
N LEU A 119 -17.63 25.00 -17.22
CA LEU A 119 -16.64 24.43 -18.15
C LEU A 119 -16.40 22.95 -17.85
N ARG A 120 -16.28 22.58 -16.57
CA ARG A 120 -16.21 21.17 -16.14
C ARG A 120 -17.47 20.41 -16.57
N ASP A 121 -18.65 20.96 -16.30
CA ASP A 121 -19.93 20.30 -16.63
C ASP A 121 -20.15 20.18 -18.16
N GLU A 122 -19.59 21.09 -18.96
CA GLU A 122 -19.55 21.03 -20.42
C GLU A 122 -18.58 19.95 -20.93
N LEU A 123 -17.36 19.86 -20.36
CA LEU A 123 -16.40 18.79 -20.64
C LEU A 123 -16.98 17.40 -20.29
N ASP A 124 -17.62 17.29 -19.14
CA ASP A 124 -18.32 16.05 -18.73
C ASP A 124 -19.49 15.73 -19.68
N THR A 125 -20.18 16.76 -20.18
CA THR A 125 -21.21 16.61 -21.22
C THR A 125 -20.62 16.14 -22.54
N ILE A 126 -19.48 16.65 -22.99
CA ILE A 126 -18.78 16.16 -24.21
C ILE A 126 -18.37 14.71 -24.02
N ALA A 127 -17.75 14.35 -22.90
CA ALA A 127 -17.33 12.98 -22.60
C ALA A 127 -18.50 11.98 -22.60
N LYS A 128 -19.65 12.38 -22.03
CA LYS A 128 -20.86 11.55 -21.87
C LYS A 128 -21.79 11.57 -23.07
N THR A 129 -21.77 12.60 -23.91
CA THR A 129 -22.59 12.67 -25.13
C THR A 129 -21.91 12.01 -26.33
N THR A 130 -20.61 12.25 -26.53
CA THR A 130 -19.82 11.77 -27.70
C THR A 130 -20.01 10.27 -27.94
N SER A 131 -20.60 9.94 -29.10
CA SER A 131 -20.98 8.57 -29.41
C SER A 131 -20.99 8.29 -30.91
N PHE A 132 -20.65 7.06 -31.28
CA PHE A 132 -20.78 6.55 -32.64
C PHE A 132 -21.69 5.32 -32.62
N ASN A 133 -22.75 5.33 -33.44
CA ASN A 133 -23.76 4.26 -33.50
C ASN A 133 -24.26 3.81 -32.11
N GLY A 134 -24.52 4.78 -31.22
CA GLY A 134 -24.96 4.56 -29.84
C GLY A 134 -23.86 4.17 -28.83
N GLN A 135 -22.65 3.79 -29.27
CA GLN A 135 -21.54 3.46 -28.38
C GLN A 135 -20.85 4.74 -27.91
N LYS A 136 -20.68 4.91 -26.59
CA LYS A 136 -19.96 6.05 -25.98
C LYS A 136 -18.47 5.88 -26.14
N LEU A 137 -17.78 6.89 -26.67
CA LEU A 137 -16.35 6.83 -26.98
C LEU A 137 -15.52 7.28 -25.78
N LEU A 138 -15.78 8.49 -25.27
CA LEU A 138 -14.95 9.18 -24.28
C LEU A 138 -15.29 8.89 -22.80
N SER A 139 -16.29 8.05 -22.54
CA SER A 139 -16.63 7.61 -21.18
C SER A 139 -15.59 6.66 -20.54
N GLY A 140 -14.70 6.05 -21.34
CA GLY A 140 -13.80 4.97 -20.92
C GLY A 140 -14.38 3.56 -21.08
N ASN A 141 -15.66 3.41 -21.42
CA ASN A 141 -16.26 2.10 -21.74
C ASN A 141 -15.84 1.57 -23.13
N PHE A 142 -15.08 2.35 -23.92
CA PHE A 142 -14.60 1.99 -25.24
C PHE A 142 -13.20 1.33 -25.21
N THR A 143 -13.00 0.37 -24.30
CA THR A 143 -11.81 -0.48 -24.24
C THR A 143 -11.95 -1.74 -25.10
N ASP A 144 -10.83 -2.22 -25.64
CA ASP A 144 -10.61 -3.51 -26.31
C ASP A 144 -11.62 -3.82 -27.42
N LYS A 145 -12.02 -2.78 -28.17
CA LYS A 145 -12.99 -2.89 -29.26
C LYS A 145 -12.27 -3.42 -30.51
N LYS A 146 -12.52 -4.70 -30.82
CA LYS A 146 -11.87 -5.42 -31.92
C LYS A 146 -12.56 -5.15 -33.27
N PHE A 147 -11.83 -4.59 -34.22
CA PHE A 147 -12.29 -4.36 -35.59
C PHE A 147 -11.73 -5.47 -36.50
N GLN A 148 -12.60 -6.32 -37.05
CA GLN A 148 -12.22 -7.34 -38.02
C GLN A 148 -11.71 -6.67 -39.30
N MET A 149 -10.41 -6.75 -39.55
CA MET A 149 -9.70 -6.10 -40.65
C MET A 149 -8.98 -7.10 -41.57
N GLY A 150 -9.36 -8.38 -41.53
CA GLY A 150 -8.92 -9.36 -42.51
C GLY A 150 -10.05 -10.23 -43.05
N ALA A 151 -9.68 -11.21 -43.88
CA ALA A 151 -10.60 -12.18 -44.49
C ALA A 151 -10.80 -13.43 -43.62
N TYR A 152 -9.90 -13.69 -42.68
CA TYR A 152 -9.88 -14.85 -41.80
C TYR A 152 -10.17 -14.45 -40.34
N ALA A 153 -10.68 -15.40 -39.55
CA ALA A 153 -11.04 -15.16 -38.15
C ALA A 153 -9.81 -14.83 -37.29
N GLY A 154 -9.91 -13.77 -36.49
CA GLY A 154 -8.83 -13.30 -35.60
C GLY A 154 -7.91 -12.23 -36.22
N GLU A 155 -8.11 -11.88 -37.49
CA GLU A 155 -7.41 -10.76 -38.14
C GLU A 155 -8.05 -9.42 -37.69
N THR A 156 -7.85 -9.02 -36.44
CA THR A 156 -8.40 -7.78 -35.84
C THR A 156 -7.35 -6.71 -35.59
N VAL A 157 -7.77 -5.44 -35.65
CA VAL A 157 -7.11 -4.31 -34.99
C VAL A 157 -7.94 -3.94 -33.78
N ASP A 158 -7.31 -3.80 -32.62
CA ASP A 158 -7.99 -3.48 -31.37
C ASP A 158 -7.89 -1.96 -31.11
N ILE A 159 -9.01 -1.34 -30.75
CA ILE A 159 -9.10 0.09 -30.43
C ILE A 159 -9.56 0.25 -28.98
N SER A 160 -8.75 0.97 -28.19
CA SER A 160 -9.04 1.33 -26.80
C SER A 160 -8.97 2.84 -26.64
N ILE A 161 -10.02 3.44 -26.10
CA ILE A 161 -10.12 4.89 -25.84
C ILE A 161 -10.34 5.06 -24.34
N GLN A 162 -9.44 5.80 -23.68
CA GLN A 162 -9.52 6.08 -22.24
C GLN A 162 -10.62 7.10 -21.93
N SER A 163 -10.96 7.24 -20.66
CA SER A 163 -11.99 8.20 -20.23
C SER A 163 -11.47 9.64 -20.27
N ALA A 164 -12.33 10.56 -20.71
CA ALA A 164 -12.13 12.01 -20.65
C ALA A 164 -13.10 12.70 -19.69
N GLU A 165 -13.79 11.96 -18.81
CA GLU A 165 -14.65 12.54 -17.76
C GLU A 165 -13.79 13.27 -16.71
N ALA A 166 -14.30 14.37 -16.15
CA ALA A 166 -13.58 15.21 -15.19
C ALA A 166 -13.14 14.43 -13.92
N ASN A 167 -13.85 13.35 -13.59
CA ASN A 167 -13.56 12.47 -12.46
C ASN A 167 -12.48 11.40 -12.74
N LYS A 168 -11.96 11.31 -13.98
CA LYS A 168 -10.91 10.38 -14.44
C LYS A 168 -9.65 11.05 -15.00
N ILE A 169 -9.64 12.39 -15.10
CA ILE A 169 -8.49 13.17 -15.61
C ILE A 169 -8.07 14.23 -14.59
N GLY A 170 -6.83 14.72 -14.72
CA GLY A 170 -6.29 15.70 -13.78
C GLY A 170 -5.89 15.13 -12.43
N HIS A 171 -5.69 13.82 -12.34
CA HIS A 171 -5.21 13.16 -11.13
C HIS A 171 -3.85 13.73 -10.71
N ILE A 172 -3.84 14.45 -9.59
CA ILE A 172 -2.63 14.75 -8.83
C ILE A 172 -2.81 14.26 -7.39
N THR A 173 -1.75 13.71 -6.82
CA THR A 173 -1.62 13.57 -5.36
C THR A 173 -0.79 14.75 -4.85
N THR A 174 -1.21 15.37 -3.76
CA THR A 174 -0.37 16.27 -2.95
C THR A 174 -0.13 15.65 -1.57
N SER A 175 0.99 15.99 -0.94
CA SER A 175 1.28 15.61 0.44
C SER A 175 2.33 16.55 1.02
N GLU A 176 2.31 16.77 2.33
CA GLU A 176 3.24 17.66 3.02
C GLU A 176 4.37 16.87 3.66
N LEU A 177 5.61 17.11 3.23
CA LEU A 177 6.81 16.59 3.89
C LEU A 177 7.23 17.57 4.99
N SER A 178 7.09 17.15 6.24
CA SER A 178 7.62 17.86 7.41
C SER A 178 8.97 17.29 7.81
N LEU A 179 9.90 18.18 8.23
CA LEU A 179 11.26 17.83 8.63
C LEU A 179 11.54 18.39 10.03
N ALA A 180 11.57 17.51 11.03
CA ALA A 180 11.51 17.89 12.43
C ALA A 180 12.89 17.96 13.09
N GLY A 181 13.54 19.12 13.01
CA GLY A 181 14.79 19.42 13.72
C GLY A 181 16.02 19.55 12.80
N PRO A 182 17.17 19.95 13.34
CA PRO A 182 18.42 20.06 12.58
C PRO A 182 19.04 18.67 12.33
N GLY A 183 19.83 18.57 11.26
CA GLY A 183 20.61 17.38 10.91
C GLY A 183 20.54 17.01 9.43
N ALA A 184 21.22 15.92 9.08
CA ALA A 184 21.30 15.43 7.71
C ALA A 184 20.00 14.72 7.28
N VAL A 185 19.51 15.07 6.10
CA VAL A 185 18.28 14.56 5.50
C VAL A 185 18.60 13.76 4.25
N ASN A 186 18.18 12.50 4.23
CA ASN A 186 18.52 11.51 3.21
C ASN A 186 17.25 10.89 2.61
N LEU A 187 16.61 11.59 1.68
CA LEU A 187 15.43 11.06 0.99
C LEU A 187 15.80 10.01 -0.07
N SER A 188 14.94 9.01 -0.22
CA SER A 188 14.77 8.26 -1.47
C SER A 188 13.32 8.30 -1.92
N ILE A 189 13.12 8.40 -3.22
CA ILE A 189 11.79 8.57 -3.82
C ILE A 189 11.59 7.49 -4.89
N THR A 190 10.50 6.73 -4.79
CA THR A 190 10.16 5.70 -5.77
C THR A 190 9.30 6.30 -6.87
N SER A 191 9.78 6.24 -8.11
CA SER A 191 9.04 6.74 -9.28
C SER A 191 7.86 5.83 -9.59
N ASN A 192 6.67 6.40 -9.72
CA ASN A 192 5.49 5.68 -10.20
C ASN A 192 5.53 5.41 -11.72
N LEU A 193 6.48 6.03 -12.44
CA LEU A 193 6.67 5.83 -13.89
C LEU A 193 7.60 4.65 -14.19
N THR A 194 8.69 4.50 -13.44
CA THR A 194 9.73 3.47 -13.70
C THR A 194 9.72 2.32 -12.67
N SER A 195 9.07 2.51 -11.52
CA SER A 195 9.21 1.64 -10.33
C SER A 195 10.64 1.56 -9.77
N GLU A 196 11.52 2.48 -10.15
CA GLU A 196 12.88 2.60 -9.60
C GLU A 196 12.92 3.63 -8.46
N THR A 197 13.81 3.40 -7.49
CA THR A 197 13.99 4.26 -6.31
C THR A 197 15.24 5.13 -6.46
N TYR A 198 15.06 6.45 -6.40
CA TYR A 198 16.12 7.44 -6.58
C TYR A 198 16.50 8.06 -5.23
N SER A 199 17.75 7.91 -4.82
CA SER A 199 18.28 8.57 -3.62
C SER A 199 18.71 10.01 -3.93
N LEU A 200 18.24 10.96 -3.13
CA LEU A 200 18.61 12.36 -3.23
C LEU A 200 19.99 12.62 -2.61
N GLN A 201 20.61 13.73 -3.00
CA GLN A 201 21.81 14.21 -2.33
C GLN A 201 21.47 14.63 -0.89
N SER A 202 22.28 14.22 0.07
CA SER A 202 22.15 14.60 1.48
C SER A 202 22.22 16.12 1.67
N ILE A 203 21.31 16.66 2.46
CA ILE A 203 21.21 18.09 2.82
C ILE A 203 21.17 18.21 4.34
N ASP A 204 21.97 19.10 4.90
CA ASP A 204 22.06 19.32 6.35
C ASP A 204 21.24 20.55 6.76
N LEU A 205 20.19 20.35 7.56
CA LEU A 205 19.33 21.44 8.03
C LEU A 205 19.85 22.01 9.35
N ALA A 206 19.96 23.34 9.41
CA ALA A 206 20.49 24.04 10.57
C ALA A 206 19.90 25.44 10.74
N TYR A 207 19.65 25.85 11.99
CA TYR A 207 19.35 27.24 12.34
C TYR A 207 20.64 28.10 12.31
N ASN A 208 21.18 28.31 11.11
CA ASN A 208 22.45 29.03 10.89
C ASN A 208 22.30 30.28 10.01
N ASN A 209 21.05 30.72 9.76
CA ASN A 209 20.70 31.83 8.88
C ASN A 209 21.13 31.66 7.40
N SER A 210 21.33 30.43 6.93
CA SER A 210 21.71 30.12 5.54
C SER A 210 20.57 29.49 4.74
N ALA A 211 20.37 29.97 3.51
CA ALA A 211 19.49 29.32 2.54
C ALA A 211 20.03 27.97 2.05
N GLU A 212 21.34 27.69 2.19
CA GLU A 212 21.94 26.39 1.85
C GLU A 212 21.58 25.28 2.86
N ASN A 213 21.01 25.65 4.03
CA ASN A 213 20.62 24.74 5.11
C ASN A 213 19.10 24.78 5.40
N GLY A 214 18.31 25.26 4.43
CA GLY A 214 16.85 25.36 4.51
C GLY A 214 16.12 24.32 3.64
N VAL A 215 14.84 24.12 3.93
CA VAL A 215 13.97 23.17 3.18
C VAL A 215 13.81 23.54 1.69
N GLY A 216 14.07 24.80 1.31
CA GLY A 216 14.19 25.20 -0.09
C GLY A 216 15.14 24.31 -0.91
N LYS A 217 16.27 23.89 -0.32
CA LYS A 217 17.24 23.00 -0.99
C LYS A 217 16.74 21.57 -1.12
N VAL A 218 15.90 21.11 -0.20
CA VAL A 218 15.24 19.80 -0.28
C VAL A 218 14.25 19.81 -1.45
N ALA A 219 13.46 20.88 -1.60
CA ALA A 219 12.59 21.06 -2.76
C ALA A 219 13.38 21.16 -4.08
N ASP A 220 14.48 21.92 -4.13
CA ASP A 220 15.38 21.98 -5.30
C ASP A 220 15.91 20.59 -5.69
N ALA A 221 16.31 19.77 -4.71
CA ALA A 221 16.83 18.43 -4.94
C ALA A 221 15.76 17.46 -5.48
N ILE A 222 14.50 17.59 -5.04
CA ILE A 222 13.36 16.84 -5.61
C ILE A 222 13.07 17.33 -7.04
N ASN A 223 12.96 18.65 -7.24
CA ASN A 223 12.64 19.26 -8.54
C ASN A 223 13.70 18.95 -9.62
N LYS A 224 14.97 18.78 -9.24
CA LYS A 224 16.04 18.37 -10.14
C LYS A 224 15.84 16.97 -10.75
N LEU A 225 15.01 16.12 -10.14
CA LEU A 225 14.64 14.79 -10.62
C LEU A 225 13.19 14.75 -11.15
N SER A 226 12.53 15.90 -11.31
CA SER A 226 11.08 15.97 -11.63
C SER A 226 10.70 15.26 -12.93
N ASP A 227 11.55 15.33 -13.96
CA ASP A 227 11.34 14.66 -15.25
C ASP A 227 11.34 13.11 -15.15
N GLU A 228 12.06 12.55 -14.17
CA GLU A 228 12.21 11.09 -13.96
C GLU A 228 11.22 10.55 -12.91
N LEU A 229 10.89 11.36 -11.90
CA LEU A 229 9.99 11.02 -10.81
C LEU A 229 8.51 11.35 -11.06
N GLY A 230 8.22 12.29 -11.96
CA GLY A 230 6.87 12.85 -12.14
C GLY A 230 6.38 13.68 -10.95
N ILE A 231 7.29 14.09 -10.05
CA ILE A 231 7.04 14.83 -8.81
C ILE A 231 7.60 16.25 -8.91
N SER A 232 6.85 17.25 -8.49
CA SER A 232 7.36 18.59 -8.17
C SER A 232 7.26 18.85 -6.66
N ALA A 233 8.07 19.79 -6.18
CA ALA A 233 8.15 20.15 -4.77
C ALA A 233 8.15 21.67 -4.57
N THR A 234 7.34 22.16 -3.62
CA THR A 234 7.29 23.56 -3.20
C THR A 234 7.65 23.65 -1.72
N ALA A 235 8.76 24.31 -1.41
CA ALA A 235 9.11 24.62 -0.02
C ALA A 235 8.34 25.86 0.47
N SER A 236 7.91 25.83 1.74
CA SER A 236 7.33 26.95 2.45
C SER A 236 7.89 27.01 3.88
N VAL A 237 8.34 28.19 4.32
CA VAL A 237 8.78 28.41 5.71
C VAL A 237 8.03 29.59 6.30
N GLN A 238 6.91 29.26 6.96
CA GLN A 238 6.02 30.21 7.63
C GLN A 238 5.80 29.79 9.09
N SER A 239 5.68 30.77 9.98
CA SER A 239 5.24 30.57 11.37
C SER A 239 4.34 31.71 11.80
N THR A 240 3.17 31.38 12.34
CA THR A 240 2.21 32.34 12.89
C THR A 240 2.09 32.13 14.40
N THR A 241 1.87 33.21 15.17
CA THR A 241 1.62 33.14 16.61
C THR A 241 0.32 32.41 16.96
N ASP A 242 0.29 31.67 18.07
CA ASP A 242 -0.91 30.96 18.55
C ASP A 242 -2.02 31.91 19.07
N SER A 243 -1.73 33.21 19.23
CA SER A 243 -2.64 34.22 19.78
C SER A 243 -2.19 35.63 19.42
N ASN A 244 -3.10 36.60 19.57
CA ASN A 244 -2.91 38.04 19.36
C ASN A 244 -1.61 38.60 19.97
N ILE A 245 -1.03 39.60 19.29
CA ILE A 245 0.04 40.44 19.86
C ILE A 245 -0.52 41.24 21.04
N ALA A 246 0.04 41.02 22.23
CA ALA A 246 -0.33 41.74 23.44
C ALA A 246 0.54 43.00 23.63
N ALA A 247 -0.07 44.07 24.14
CA ALA A 247 0.65 45.31 24.43
C ALA A 247 1.74 45.09 25.51
N GLY A 248 2.96 45.54 25.24
CA GLY A 248 4.09 45.35 26.15
C GLY A 248 5.43 45.78 25.56
N THR A 249 6.53 45.29 26.14
CA THR A 249 7.89 45.56 25.66
C THR A 249 8.59 44.24 25.36
N THR A 250 9.11 44.07 24.14
CA THR A 250 10.01 42.94 23.84
C THR A 250 11.30 43.08 24.65
N GLY A 251 11.93 41.95 24.97
CA GLY A 251 13.16 41.96 25.75
C GLY A 251 14.41 42.14 24.88
N ALA A 252 15.51 42.52 25.53
CA ALA A 252 16.78 42.78 24.84
C ALA A 252 17.45 41.50 24.26
N GLY A 253 16.91 40.31 24.54
CA GLY A 253 17.33 39.05 23.94
C GLY A 253 16.70 38.77 22.57
N PHE A 254 15.63 39.49 22.18
CA PHE A 254 14.85 39.19 20.98
C PHE A 254 15.71 39.21 19.70
N ALA A 255 15.79 38.06 19.03
CA ALA A 255 16.52 37.87 17.78
C ALA A 255 15.81 36.90 16.84
N ILE A 256 16.01 37.09 15.53
CA ILE A 256 15.47 36.24 14.46
C ILE A 256 16.66 35.76 13.61
N ASN A 257 16.81 34.43 13.44
CA ASN A 257 17.99 33.80 12.82
C ASN A 257 19.34 34.36 13.35
N GLY A 258 19.45 34.49 14.68
CA GLY A 258 20.60 35.09 15.37
C GLY A 258 20.74 36.62 15.25
N VAL A 259 20.01 37.28 14.34
CA VAL A 259 20.03 38.74 14.16
C VAL A 259 19.17 39.40 15.23
N LYS A 260 19.80 40.17 16.13
CA LYS A 260 19.09 40.85 17.22
C LYS A 260 18.15 41.92 16.69
N ILE A 261 16.86 41.79 16.98
CA ILE A 261 15.87 42.85 16.77
C ILE A 261 15.99 43.86 17.92
N GLY A 262 15.92 43.37 19.16
CA GLY A 262 16.10 44.13 20.40
C GLY A 262 14.80 44.43 21.15
N ALA A 263 14.93 45.25 22.21
CA ALA A 263 13.81 45.69 23.03
C ALA A 263 13.05 46.84 22.38
N LEU A 264 11.72 46.72 22.35
CA LEU A 264 10.79 47.58 21.63
C LEU A 264 9.45 47.63 22.37
N GLU A 265 8.84 48.81 22.51
CA GLU A 265 7.45 48.93 22.96
C GLU A 265 6.50 48.65 21.78
N VAL A 266 5.49 47.81 22.00
CA VAL A 266 4.56 47.29 20.99
C VAL A 266 3.14 47.44 21.53
N GLN A 267 2.22 47.95 20.72
CA GLN A 267 0.81 48.09 21.10
C GLN A 267 0.00 46.81 20.84
N GLU A 268 -1.22 46.74 21.39
CA GLU A 268 -2.14 45.64 21.17
C GLU A 268 -2.39 45.45 19.66
N ASN A 269 -2.24 44.23 19.16
CA ASN A 269 -2.28 43.88 17.73
C ASN A 269 -1.27 44.63 16.83
N ASP A 270 -0.14 45.12 17.39
CA ASP A 270 0.86 45.97 16.70
C ASP A 270 0.23 47.17 15.96
N ALA A 271 -0.73 47.85 16.62
CA ALA A 271 -1.49 48.95 16.04
C ALA A 271 -0.66 50.18 15.60
N ASP A 272 0.59 50.30 16.07
CA ASP A 272 1.59 51.26 15.62
C ASP A 272 2.57 50.72 14.56
N GLY A 273 2.46 49.44 14.19
CA GLY A 273 3.29 48.74 13.22
C GLY A 273 4.76 48.63 13.64
N ALA A 274 5.04 48.80 14.94
CA ALA A 274 6.38 48.90 15.48
C ALA A 274 7.13 47.56 15.36
N LEU A 275 6.48 46.46 15.74
CA LEU A 275 7.08 45.12 15.73
C LEU A 275 7.33 44.66 14.28
N VAL A 276 6.33 44.80 13.42
CA VAL A 276 6.44 44.50 11.98
C VAL A 276 7.54 45.33 11.32
N ALA A 277 7.63 46.64 11.61
CA ALA A 277 8.68 47.48 11.07
C ALA A 277 10.07 47.12 11.61
N ALA A 278 10.21 46.82 12.91
CA ALA A 278 11.49 46.46 13.51
C ALA A 278 12.09 45.17 12.93
N ILE A 279 11.23 44.19 12.61
CA ILE A 279 11.62 42.95 11.92
C ILE A 279 11.91 43.22 10.44
N ASN A 280 10.98 43.86 9.71
CA ASN A 280 11.16 44.07 8.27
C ASN A 280 12.35 44.96 7.91
N ASN A 281 12.76 45.89 8.78
CA ASN A 281 13.98 46.68 8.61
C ASN A 281 15.28 45.86 8.62
N LYS A 282 15.26 44.59 9.09
CA LYS A 282 16.40 43.67 9.12
C LYS A 282 16.19 42.41 8.26
N SER A 283 15.13 42.37 7.46
CA SER A 283 14.80 41.28 6.53
C SER A 283 15.95 40.91 5.58
N SER A 284 16.81 41.86 5.20
CA SER A 284 18.02 41.61 4.40
C SER A 284 19.15 40.90 5.14
N GLU A 285 19.16 40.92 6.49
CA GLU A 285 20.13 40.21 7.33
C GLU A 285 19.62 38.81 7.71
N HIS A 286 18.33 38.65 8.00
CA HIS A 286 17.75 37.38 8.47
C HIS A 286 16.84 36.62 7.49
N GLY A 287 16.57 37.17 6.29
CA GLY A 287 15.81 36.49 5.22
C GLY A 287 14.32 36.22 5.52
N ILE A 288 13.73 37.00 6.43
CA ILE A 288 12.37 36.80 6.94
C ILE A 288 11.62 38.13 6.92
N THR A 289 10.37 38.09 6.47
CA THR A 289 9.42 39.21 6.49
C THR A 289 8.30 38.94 7.50
N ALA A 290 7.90 39.97 8.23
CA ALA A 290 6.77 39.95 9.16
C ALA A 290 5.53 40.63 8.56
N SER A 291 4.36 40.11 8.88
CA SER A 291 3.05 40.72 8.67
C SER A 291 2.13 40.44 9.86
N VAL A 292 1.09 41.27 10.03
CA VAL A 292 0.01 41.05 11.01
C VAL A 292 -1.31 41.06 10.26
N ASP A 293 -2.21 40.16 10.61
CA ASP A 293 -3.53 40.04 9.98
C ASP A 293 -4.60 40.95 10.62
N GLU A 294 -5.81 40.97 10.06
CA GLU A 294 -6.94 41.75 10.62
C GLU A 294 -7.37 41.27 12.02
N ALA A 295 -6.96 40.08 12.44
CA ALA A 295 -7.24 39.51 13.76
C ALA A 295 -6.13 39.80 14.79
N GLY A 296 -4.99 40.36 14.39
CA GLY A 296 -3.87 40.72 15.28
C GLY A 296 -2.82 39.63 15.50
N LEU A 297 -2.78 38.60 14.66
CA LEU A 297 -1.83 37.49 14.70
C LEU A 297 -0.57 37.84 13.89
N LEU A 298 0.62 37.64 14.47
CA LEU A 298 1.89 37.86 13.79
C LEU A 298 2.25 36.65 12.93
N THR A 299 2.45 36.85 11.63
CA THR A 299 2.99 35.85 10.72
C THR A 299 4.40 36.24 10.27
N LEU A 300 5.34 35.30 10.39
CA LEU A 300 6.72 35.40 9.91
C LEU A 300 6.89 34.44 8.73
N ASN A 301 7.42 34.94 7.62
CA ASN A 301 7.59 34.18 6.39
C ASN A 301 9.03 34.34 5.85
N SER A 302 9.72 33.25 5.51
CA SER A 302 11.02 33.32 4.82
C SER A 302 10.83 33.69 3.35
N SER A 303 11.65 34.63 2.85
CA SER A 303 11.64 34.99 1.43
C SER A 303 12.43 34.03 0.53
N ASP A 304 13.26 33.16 1.12
CA ASP A 304 14.17 32.24 0.42
C ASP A 304 14.16 30.80 0.97
N ASN A 305 13.13 30.45 1.74
CA ASN A 305 12.93 29.13 2.35
C ASN A 305 14.12 28.62 3.18
N ARG A 306 14.87 29.55 3.81
CA ARG A 306 15.83 29.24 4.88
C ARG A 306 15.10 28.86 6.16
N ALA A 307 15.75 28.09 7.04
CA ALA A 307 15.22 27.79 8.36
C ALA A 307 14.91 29.07 9.16
N LEU A 308 13.84 29.05 9.96
CA LEU A 308 13.35 30.18 10.73
C LEU A 308 13.52 29.90 12.23
N GLU A 309 14.36 30.68 12.90
CA GLU A 309 14.62 30.61 14.33
C GLU A 309 14.19 31.92 15.00
N VAL A 310 13.37 31.84 16.06
CA VAL A 310 12.98 32.99 16.87
C VAL A 310 13.49 32.81 18.30
N THR A 311 14.52 33.58 18.66
CA THR A 311 15.02 33.64 20.04
C THR A 311 14.17 34.62 20.83
N MET A 312 13.30 34.10 21.70
CA MET A 312 12.41 34.88 22.56
C MET A 312 12.77 34.72 24.04
N ASP A 313 12.94 35.84 24.75
CA ASP A 313 12.92 35.88 26.21
C ASP A 313 11.47 36.00 26.75
N SER A 314 11.28 35.84 28.07
CA SER A 314 9.94 35.78 28.68
C SER A 314 9.09 37.05 28.48
N ALA A 315 9.72 38.21 28.28
CA ALA A 315 9.01 39.45 27.96
C ALA A 315 8.56 39.46 26.49
N THR A 316 9.44 39.04 25.59
CA THR A 316 9.15 38.85 24.16
C THR A 316 8.02 37.84 23.94
N LYS A 317 8.04 36.70 24.64
CA LYS A 317 6.95 35.70 24.59
C LYS A 317 5.61 36.29 25.04
N ALA A 318 5.59 37.11 26.09
CA ALA A 318 4.37 37.74 26.58
C ALA A 318 3.76 38.73 25.55
N VAL A 319 4.59 39.42 24.76
CA VAL A 319 4.13 40.25 23.63
C VAL A 319 3.64 39.39 22.47
N MET A 320 4.35 38.30 22.13
CA MET A 320 4.05 37.40 21.00
C MET A 320 3.01 36.30 21.35
N GLY A 321 1.93 36.69 22.02
CA GLY A 321 0.78 35.83 22.31
C GLY A 321 1.01 34.70 23.32
N GLY A 322 2.17 34.64 23.98
CA GLY A 322 2.58 33.52 24.85
C GLY A 322 3.17 32.31 24.11
N THR A 323 3.38 32.42 22.80
CA THR A 323 3.80 31.32 21.91
C THR A 323 5.16 30.74 22.31
N ASP A 324 5.23 29.43 22.58
CA ASP A 324 6.49 28.74 22.94
C ASP A 324 7.30 28.27 21.71
N LYS A 325 6.65 28.12 20.55
CA LYS A 325 7.22 27.54 19.33
C LYS A 325 6.98 28.42 18.10
N MET A 326 7.89 29.35 17.83
CA MET A 326 7.94 30.05 16.54
C MET A 326 9.13 29.65 15.65
N SER A 327 10.11 28.91 16.18
CA SER A 327 11.17 28.34 15.34
C SER A 327 10.65 27.13 14.55
N THR A 328 10.88 27.12 13.24
CA THR A 328 10.49 26.04 12.32
C THR A 328 11.49 25.92 11.17
N PHE A 329 11.68 24.70 10.67
CA PHE A 329 12.37 24.47 9.39
C PHE A 329 11.44 24.73 8.19
N GLY A 330 10.14 24.82 8.41
CA GLY A 330 9.12 24.80 7.36
C GLY A 330 8.87 23.40 6.82
N THR A 331 8.10 23.32 5.73
CA THR A 331 7.66 22.07 5.12
C THR A 331 7.77 22.14 3.60
N VAL A 332 7.63 20.98 2.94
CA VAL A 332 7.72 20.85 1.49
C VAL A 332 6.46 20.17 0.97
N GLU A 333 5.59 20.91 0.28
CA GLU A 333 4.48 20.34 -0.48
C GLU A 333 5.06 19.55 -1.66
N VAL A 334 4.85 18.24 -1.68
CA VAL A 334 5.23 17.37 -2.80
C VAL A 334 4.00 16.95 -3.60
N ARG A 335 4.11 17.01 -4.92
CA ARG A 335 2.98 16.93 -5.85
C ARG A 335 3.31 15.98 -6.98
N GLN A 336 2.48 14.95 -7.21
CA GLN A 336 2.73 13.93 -8.23
C GLN A 336 1.53 13.76 -9.17
N ALA A 337 1.77 13.82 -10.48
CA ALA A 337 0.74 13.58 -11.49
C ALA A 337 0.55 12.09 -11.78
N GLY A 338 -0.70 11.65 -11.94
CA GLY A 338 -1.05 10.29 -12.39
C GLY A 338 -0.88 9.17 -11.36
N SER A 339 -0.50 9.50 -10.11
CA SER A 339 -0.50 8.58 -8.97
C SER A 339 -1.66 8.89 -8.02
N GLY A 340 -2.05 7.90 -7.22
CA GLY A 340 -2.93 8.06 -6.04
C GLY A 340 -2.18 7.97 -4.70
N HIS A 341 -0.84 7.91 -4.72
CA HIS A 341 0.02 7.90 -3.54
C HIS A 341 1.42 8.43 -3.88
N ILE A 342 2.07 9.15 -2.96
CA ILE A 342 3.47 9.56 -3.10
C ILE A 342 4.32 8.68 -2.19
N GLN A 343 5.37 8.06 -2.74
CA GLN A 343 6.31 7.23 -1.97
C GLN A 343 7.65 7.95 -1.81
N ILE A 344 7.76 8.73 -0.72
CA ILE A 344 9.03 9.24 -0.21
C ILE A 344 9.38 8.45 1.05
N SER A 345 10.55 7.83 1.05
CA SER A 345 11.10 7.10 2.18
C SER A 345 12.42 7.72 2.60
N ASP A 346 12.59 8.03 3.88
CA ASP A 346 13.91 8.34 4.42
C ASP A 346 14.77 7.07 4.39
N VAL A 347 15.97 7.17 3.83
CA VAL A 347 16.90 6.04 3.65
C VAL A 347 17.32 5.42 4.99
N ASN A 348 17.25 6.19 6.07
CA ASN A 348 17.62 5.76 7.42
C ASN A 348 16.41 5.37 8.29
N ALA A 349 15.16 5.55 7.84
CA ALA A 349 13.95 5.26 8.63
C ALA A 349 13.61 3.76 8.71
N SER A 350 14.50 2.96 9.29
CA SER A 350 14.19 1.58 9.68
C SER A 350 13.11 1.47 10.78
N THR A 351 12.76 2.59 11.44
CA THR A 351 11.80 2.66 12.56
C THR A 351 10.98 3.96 12.53
N GLY A 352 10.32 4.26 11.41
CA GLY A 352 9.27 5.29 11.30
C GLY A 352 8.01 4.68 10.69
N ALA A 353 6.83 4.96 11.23
CA ALA A 353 5.62 4.18 10.94
C ALA A 353 5.01 4.47 9.54
N ALA A 354 5.54 3.83 8.51
CA ALA A 354 4.95 3.83 7.17
C ALA A 354 3.70 2.92 7.10
N VAL A 355 2.52 3.52 6.93
CA VAL A 355 1.31 2.78 6.53
C VAL A 355 1.29 2.70 5.02
N SER A 356 1.53 1.53 4.44
CA SER A 356 1.47 1.32 3.00
C SER A 356 0.20 0.56 2.60
N THR A 357 -0.56 1.15 1.68
CA THR A 357 -1.76 0.56 1.09
C THR A 357 -1.40 -0.12 -0.23
N SER A 358 -1.16 -1.44 -0.18
CA SER A 358 -0.82 -2.24 -1.37
C SER A 358 -1.97 -3.16 -1.73
N GLU A 359 -2.43 -3.11 -2.98
CA GLU A 359 -3.49 -3.97 -3.55
C GLU A 359 -4.80 -4.05 -2.71
N GLY A 360 -5.12 -2.99 -1.95
CA GLY A 360 -6.29 -2.94 -1.06
C GLY A 360 -6.10 -3.66 0.28
N SER A 361 -4.97 -4.34 0.48
CA SER A 361 -4.53 -4.80 1.80
C SER A 361 -3.91 -3.65 2.58
N ILE A 362 -4.12 -3.64 3.90
CA ILE A 362 -3.41 -2.74 4.80
C ILE A 362 -2.12 -3.44 5.22
N MET A 363 -0.97 -2.82 4.94
CA MET A 363 0.31 -3.20 5.55
C MET A 363 0.76 -2.08 6.49
N VAL A 364 0.64 -2.33 7.79
CA VAL A 364 1.16 -1.42 8.82
C VAL A 364 2.58 -1.87 9.15
N SER A 365 3.60 -1.02 8.99
CA SER A 365 5.00 -1.37 9.28
C SER A 365 5.46 -1.09 10.72
N GLY A 366 4.61 -0.47 11.55
CA GLY A 366 4.91 -0.16 12.96
C GLY A 366 3.67 -0.05 13.85
N ALA A 367 3.84 0.56 15.02
CA ALA A 367 2.81 0.63 16.06
C ALA A 367 1.75 1.73 15.81
N THR A 368 0.87 1.52 14.81
CA THR A 368 -0.18 2.49 14.44
C THR A 368 -1.52 2.19 15.11
N ALA A 369 -2.23 3.22 15.59
CA ALA A 369 -3.57 3.08 16.17
C ALA A 369 -4.65 3.70 15.27
N THR A 370 -5.65 2.91 14.83
CA THR A 370 -6.86 3.48 14.19
C THR A 370 -7.87 3.90 15.26
N THR A 371 -8.45 5.08 15.10
CA THR A 371 -9.30 5.74 16.13
C THR A 371 -10.81 5.67 15.82
N LYS A 372 -11.19 5.01 14.72
CA LYS A 372 -12.56 4.90 14.22
C LYS A 372 -12.84 3.48 13.70
N GLU A 373 -14.12 3.15 13.57
CA GLU A 373 -14.59 1.96 12.85
C GLU A 373 -13.91 1.86 11.47
N SER A 374 -13.34 0.69 11.17
CA SER A 374 -12.54 0.44 9.97
C SER A 374 -12.96 -0.88 9.32
N VAL A 375 -12.81 -1.01 8.01
CA VAL A 375 -13.02 -2.28 7.29
C VAL A 375 -11.71 -2.70 6.63
N ALA A 376 -11.11 -3.78 7.11
CA ALA A 376 -9.89 -4.35 6.54
C ALA A 376 -10.23 -5.44 5.51
N ALA A 377 -9.49 -5.48 4.41
CA ALA A 377 -9.63 -6.50 3.37
C ALA A 377 -8.89 -7.80 3.73
N ALA A 378 -9.24 -8.89 3.06
CA ALA A 378 -8.56 -10.18 3.16
C ALA A 378 -7.05 -10.04 2.88
N GLY A 379 -6.22 -10.74 3.64
CA GLY A 379 -4.76 -10.71 3.50
C GLY A 379 -4.07 -9.51 4.14
N SER A 380 -4.79 -8.61 4.84
CA SER A 380 -4.17 -7.48 5.54
C SER A 380 -3.17 -7.96 6.62
N VAL A 381 -2.02 -7.28 6.68
CA VAL A 381 -0.87 -7.65 7.54
C VAL A 381 -0.61 -6.55 8.57
N PHE A 382 -0.64 -6.92 9.84
CA PHE A 382 -0.55 -5.98 10.96
C PHE A 382 0.66 -6.31 11.85
N THR A 383 1.60 -5.37 11.98
CA THR A 383 2.82 -5.53 12.79
C THR A 383 2.57 -5.30 14.29
N ALA A 384 3.57 -5.65 15.10
CA ALA A 384 3.58 -5.41 16.53
C ALA A 384 3.24 -3.95 16.89
N GLY A 385 2.39 -3.76 17.90
CA GLY A 385 1.93 -2.47 18.37
C GLY A 385 0.75 -1.88 17.58
N THR A 386 0.32 -2.50 16.48
CA THR A 386 -0.90 -2.06 15.77
C THR A 386 -2.11 -2.12 16.70
N LYS A 387 -2.92 -1.06 16.75
CA LYS A 387 -4.14 -0.99 17.56
C LYS A 387 -5.37 -0.69 16.69
N LEU A 388 -6.27 -1.66 16.53
CA LEU A 388 -7.47 -1.48 15.71
C LEU A 388 -8.59 -0.81 16.51
N GLY A 389 -9.20 0.23 15.93
CA GLY A 389 -10.33 0.96 16.49
C GLY A 389 -11.58 0.11 16.70
N SER A 390 -12.47 0.56 17.59
CA SER A 390 -13.68 -0.17 17.98
C SER A 390 -14.61 -0.38 16.78
N GLY A 391 -15.26 -1.54 16.71
CA GLY A 391 -16.15 -1.95 15.61
C GLY A 391 -15.44 -2.39 14.33
N THR A 392 -14.11 -2.51 14.32
CA THR A 392 -13.35 -2.89 13.12
C THR A 392 -13.75 -4.28 12.59
N THR A 393 -14.03 -4.36 11.30
CA THR A 393 -14.44 -5.59 10.61
C THR A 393 -13.37 -6.04 9.63
N ILE A 394 -12.93 -7.29 9.75
CA ILE A 394 -11.93 -7.90 8.85
C ILE A 394 -12.65 -8.88 7.91
N GLN A 395 -12.64 -8.57 6.62
CA GLN A 395 -13.25 -9.41 5.60
C GLN A 395 -12.32 -10.56 5.21
N GLY A 396 -12.43 -11.70 5.88
CA GLY A 396 -11.63 -12.89 5.61
C GLY A 396 -10.39 -13.01 6.49
N SER A 397 -9.32 -13.62 5.98
CA SER A 397 -8.12 -13.94 6.75
C SER A 397 -7.21 -12.73 7.01
N MET A 398 -6.73 -12.63 8.25
CA MET A 398 -5.73 -11.69 8.76
C MET A 398 -4.40 -12.42 9.03
N THR A 399 -3.27 -11.72 8.91
CA THR A 399 -2.00 -12.19 9.49
C THR A 399 -1.38 -11.08 10.35
N THR A 400 -1.32 -11.27 11.66
CA THR A 400 -0.50 -10.41 12.53
C THR A 400 0.94 -10.90 12.56
N SER A 401 1.94 -10.04 12.42
CA SER A 401 3.38 -10.41 12.53
C SER A 401 3.99 -10.10 13.90
N GLY A 402 3.18 -9.71 14.87
CA GLY A 402 3.55 -9.52 16.28
C GLY A 402 2.37 -9.02 17.11
N SER A 403 2.63 -8.48 18.30
CA SER A 403 1.63 -8.08 19.30
C SER A 403 0.64 -7.01 18.82
N SER A 404 -0.46 -7.38 18.18
CA SER A 404 -1.50 -6.47 17.68
C SER A 404 -2.72 -6.44 18.61
N VAL A 405 -3.25 -5.25 18.92
CA VAL A 405 -4.35 -5.03 19.86
C VAL A 405 -5.64 -4.67 19.11
N THR A 406 -6.65 -5.54 19.09
CA THR A 406 -8.01 -5.11 18.71
C THR A 406 -8.66 -4.39 19.89
N THR A 407 -9.37 -3.29 19.65
CA THR A 407 -10.22 -2.67 20.68
C THR A 407 -11.68 -3.14 20.55
N SER A 408 -12.53 -2.72 21.49
CA SER A 408 -13.86 -3.31 21.72
C SER A 408 -14.76 -3.35 20.47
N GLY A 409 -15.37 -4.51 20.22
CA GLY A 409 -16.29 -4.77 19.13
C GLY A 409 -15.57 -4.96 17.79
N GLY A 410 -15.97 -5.99 17.05
CA GLY A 410 -15.42 -6.25 15.72
C GLY A 410 -15.68 -7.69 15.27
N VAL A 411 -15.37 -7.98 14.01
CA VAL A 411 -15.45 -9.32 13.43
C VAL A 411 -14.11 -9.68 12.81
N ILE A 412 -13.51 -10.79 13.25
CA ILE A 412 -12.32 -11.38 12.63
C ILE A 412 -12.77 -12.54 11.73
N GLY A 413 -12.43 -12.49 10.45
CA GLY A 413 -12.83 -13.50 9.47
C GLY A 413 -12.05 -14.81 9.55
N ALA A 414 -12.63 -15.85 8.92
CA ALA A 414 -12.12 -17.21 8.93
C ALA A 414 -10.73 -17.34 8.29
N GLY A 415 -9.93 -18.29 8.79
CA GLY A 415 -8.57 -18.54 8.32
C GLY A 415 -7.55 -17.50 8.78
N SER A 416 -7.91 -16.62 9.72
CA SER A 416 -6.98 -15.66 10.32
C SER A 416 -5.93 -16.34 11.19
N THR A 417 -4.73 -15.74 11.24
CA THR A 417 -3.61 -16.16 12.07
C THR A 417 -3.18 -15.04 13.02
N LEU A 418 -3.26 -15.30 14.31
CA LEU A 418 -2.82 -14.38 15.36
C LEU A 418 -1.45 -14.83 15.89
N SER A 419 -0.57 -13.85 16.13
CA SER A 419 0.80 -14.03 16.61
C SER A 419 0.96 -13.56 18.05
N THR A 420 1.96 -14.14 18.70
CA THR A 420 2.45 -13.87 20.05
C THR A 420 2.25 -12.44 20.51
N GLY A 421 1.55 -12.28 21.65
CA GLY A 421 1.31 -10.98 22.29
C GLY A 421 0.14 -10.19 21.73
N SER A 422 -0.61 -10.70 20.74
CA SER A 422 -1.84 -10.04 20.27
C SER A 422 -2.90 -10.01 21.37
N ILE A 423 -3.76 -8.98 21.36
CA ILE A 423 -4.82 -8.77 22.35
C ILE A 423 -6.17 -8.57 21.65
N LEU A 424 -7.23 -9.23 22.12
CA LEU A 424 -8.60 -9.03 21.62
C LEU A 424 -9.43 -8.16 22.56
N GLY A 425 -10.21 -7.23 21.99
CA GLY A 425 -11.16 -6.38 22.69
C GLY A 425 -12.53 -7.02 22.94
N SER A 426 -13.29 -6.46 23.89
CA SER A 426 -14.60 -6.97 24.35
C SER A 426 -15.62 -7.08 23.22
N GLY A 427 -16.36 -8.18 23.17
CA GLY A 427 -17.36 -8.42 22.11
C GLY A 427 -16.77 -8.57 20.70
N THR A 428 -15.48 -8.90 20.55
CA THR A 428 -14.91 -9.35 19.27
C THR A 428 -15.48 -10.73 18.92
N VAL A 429 -16.03 -10.88 17.72
CA VAL A 429 -16.55 -12.15 17.19
C VAL A 429 -15.50 -12.79 16.27
N ILE A 430 -15.14 -14.04 16.55
CA ILE A 430 -14.27 -14.84 15.69
C ILE A 430 -15.15 -15.72 14.79
N ALA A 431 -15.11 -15.49 13.48
CA ALA A 431 -15.94 -16.20 12.52
C ALA A 431 -15.19 -17.41 11.93
N GLY A 432 -15.55 -18.63 12.32
CA GLY A 432 -14.99 -19.87 11.76
C GLY A 432 -13.66 -20.28 12.38
N SER A 433 -12.87 -21.09 11.66
CA SER A 433 -11.59 -21.61 12.13
C SER A 433 -10.49 -20.54 12.13
N MET A 434 -9.63 -20.59 13.14
CA MET A 434 -8.53 -19.66 13.41
C MET A 434 -7.37 -20.41 14.05
N THR A 435 -6.14 -20.01 13.74
CA THR A 435 -4.92 -20.45 14.43
C THR A 435 -4.38 -19.32 15.30
N VAL A 436 -4.25 -19.56 16.60
CA VAL A 436 -3.65 -18.61 17.55
C VAL A 436 -2.27 -19.12 17.97
N SER A 437 -1.22 -18.34 17.71
CA SER A 437 0.19 -18.79 17.73
C SER A 437 0.99 -18.07 18.81
N GLY A 438 1.19 -18.71 19.97
CA GLY A 438 1.97 -18.13 21.08
C GLY A 438 1.28 -16.97 21.80
N ASN A 439 1.68 -16.74 23.06
CA ASN A 439 1.39 -15.69 24.07
C ASN A 439 0.26 -14.65 23.83
N THR A 440 -0.82 -15.03 23.15
CA THR A 440 -1.91 -14.16 22.72
C THR A 440 -2.93 -14.09 23.84
N VAL A 441 -3.36 -12.88 24.19
CA VAL A 441 -4.29 -12.62 25.28
C VAL A 441 -5.67 -12.36 24.69
N THR A 442 -6.59 -13.32 24.74
CA THR A 442 -8.00 -13.08 24.43
C THR A 442 -8.62 -12.34 25.62
N GLY A 443 -8.30 -11.05 25.68
CA GLY A 443 -8.19 -10.27 26.91
C GLY A 443 -9.45 -9.55 27.36
N ALA A 444 -10.63 -10.03 26.97
CA ALA A 444 -11.87 -9.32 27.23
C ALA A 444 -13.08 -10.25 27.41
N ALA A 445 -14.02 -9.80 28.23
CA ALA A 445 -15.27 -10.50 28.47
C ALA A 445 -16.13 -10.64 27.20
N ASP A 446 -16.94 -11.70 27.19
CA ASP A 446 -18.01 -11.97 26.22
C ASP A 446 -17.52 -12.21 24.79
N SER A 447 -16.26 -12.63 24.62
CA SER A 447 -15.74 -13.20 23.36
C SER A 447 -16.35 -14.58 23.07
N VAL A 448 -16.68 -14.81 21.79
CA VAL A 448 -17.28 -16.07 21.30
C VAL A 448 -16.28 -16.79 20.40
N LEU A 449 -15.96 -18.05 20.74
CA LEU A 449 -15.05 -18.91 19.98
C LEU A 449 -15.84 -20.03 19.31
N ALA A 450 -15.70 -20.15 17.98
CA ALA A 450 -16.40 -21.15 17.17
C ALA A 450 -15.70 -22.53 17.18
N ALA A 451 -16.49 -23.60 16.97
CA ALA A 451 -15.99 -24.96 16.81
C ALA A 451 -14.86 -25.06 15.77
N GLY A 452 -13.85 -25.88 16.07
CA GLY A 452 -12.68 -26.06 15.19
C GLY A 452 -11.63 -24.93 15.25
N SER A 453 -11.69 -24.08 16.28
CA SER A 453 -10.58 -23.17 16.63
C SER A 453 -9.38 -23.96 17.19
N THR A 454 -8.16 -23.63 16.76
CA THR A 454 -6.93 -24.26 17.26
C THR A 454 -6.14 -23.33 18.19
N LEU A 455 -6.05 -23.73 19.46
CA LEU A 455 -5.25 -23.07 20.48
C LEU A 455 -3.89 -23.75 20.57
N THR A 456 -2.81 -22.99 20.33
CA THR A 456 -1.42 -23.46 20.52
C THR A 456 -0.87 -23.01 21.88
N ASP A 457 0.32 -23.51 22.22
CA ASP A 457 1.13 -23.14 23.37
C ASP A 457 1.02 -21.64 23.74
N ALA A 458 0.97 -21.35 25.05
CA ALA A 458 0.92 -20.00 25.62
C ALA A 458 -0.33 -19.15 25.32
N THR A 459 -1.41 -19.67 24.73
CA THR A 459 -2.64 -18.87 24.57
C THR A 459 -3.31 -18.58 25.93
N VAL A 460 -3.55 -17.31 26.24
CA VAL A 460 -4.10 -16.84 27.53
C VAL A 460 -5.54 -16.35 27.33
N LEU A 461 -6.50 -16.99 28.01
CA LEU A 461 -7.90 -16.57 27.99
C LEU A 461 -8.26 -15.82 29.28
N ALA A 462 -8.94 -14.68 29.16
CA ALA A 462 -9.40 -13.89 30.29
C ALA A 462 -10.91 -13.60 30.22
N GLY A 463 -11.56 -13.58 31.38
CA GLY A 463 -13.00 -13.32 31.49
C GLY A 463 -13.88 -14.51 31.07
N VAL A 464 -15.19 -14.28 31.01
CA VAL A 464 -16.15 -15.29 30.54
C VAL A 464 -16.04 -15.40 29.02
N ASN A 465 -15.66 -16.59 28.54
CA ASN A 465 -15.52 -16.92 27.13
C ASN A 465 -16.56 -17.99 26.76
N ILE A 466 -17.30 -17.79 25.66
CA ILE A 466 -18.33 -18.72 25.21
C ILE A 466 -17.78 -19.58 24.09
N PHE A 467 -17.49 -20.85 24.40
CA PHE A 467 -17.12 -21.85 23.41
C PHE A 467 -18.37 -22.48 22.78
N ALA A 468 -18.47 -22.42 21.45
CA ALA A 468 -19.61 -22.92 20.69
C ALA A 468 -19.27 -24.22 19.93
N GLY A 469 -19.32 -25.35 20.63
CA GLY A 469 -19.09 -26.70 20.07
C GLY A 469 -17.73 -27.30 20.47
N ASP A 470 -17.25 -28.26 19.69
CA ASP A 470 -16.00 -28.98 19.97
C ASP A 470 -14.76 -28.09 19.76
N VAL A 471 -13.89 -28.04 20.78
CA VAL A 471 -12.65 -27.26 20.79
C VAL A 471 -11.49 -28.15 21.23
N SER A 472 -10.43 -28.17 20.43
CA SER A 472 -9.22 -28.95 20.68
C SER A 472 -8.02 -28.06 20.97
N ALA A 473 -7.46 -28.17 22.16
CA ALA A 473 -6.15 -27.62 22.49
C ALA A 473 -5.09 -28.73 22.39
N SER A 474 -3.96 -28.42 21.76
CA SER A 474 -2.78 -29.30 21.72
C SER A 474 -1.58 -28.50 22.18
N VAL A 475 -1.02 -28.87 23.35
CA VAL A 475 0.18 -28.25 23.91
C VAL A 475 1.36 -29.18 23.66
N SER A 476 2.45 -28.68 23.08
CA SER A 476 3.62 -29.52 22.75
C SER A 476 4.95 -28.74 22.77
N GLY A 477 5.23 -28.09 23.90
CA GLY A 477 6.48 -27.37 24.16
C GLY A 477 6.85 -27.42 25.64
N ALA A 478 8.15 -27.44 25.95
CA ALA A 478 8.68 -27.66 27.30
C ALA A 478 8.56 -26.46 28.27
N ALA A 479 7.79 -25.44 27.89
CA ALA A 479 7.33 -24.34 28.74
C ALA A 479 6.23 -23.57 28.00
N ASN A 480 5.02 -23.50 28.57
CA ASN A 480 4.15 -22.32 28.56
C ASN A 480 2.73 -22.63 29.09
N VAL A 481 2.20 -21.71 29.90
CA VAL A 481 1.00 -21.93 30.71
C VAL A 481 -0.29 -21.57 29.98
N VAL A 482 -1.24 -22.51 29.91
CA VAL A 482 -2.64 -22.22 29.58
C VAL A 482 -3.38 -21.77 30.85
N ARG A 483 -4.01 -20.59 30.80
CA ARG A 483 -4.82 -20.03 31.89
C ARG A 483 -6.27 -19.88 31.45
N VAL A 484 -7.19 -20.33 32.30
CA VAL A 484 -8.65 -20.30 32.06
C VAL A 484 -9.35 -19.81 33.33
N SER A 485 -10.35 -18.94 33.16
CA SER A 485 -11.21 -18.43 34.22
C SER A 485 -12.69 -18.61 33.86
N GLY A 486 -13.41 -19.49 34.56
CA GLY A 486 -14.84 -19.74 34.33
C GLY A 486 -15.29 -21.14 34.74
N ALA A 487 -16.60 -21.36 34.77
CA ALA A 487 -17.18 -22.67 35.07
C ALA A 487 -16.87 -23.67 33.94
N PHE A 488 -16.16 -24.75 34.27
CA PHE A 488 -15.59 -25.69 33.31
C PHE A 488 -16.39 -27.00 33.20
N THR A 489 -16.19 -27.77 32.13
CA THR A 489 -16.79 -29.11 31.95
C THR A 489 -15.83 -30.04 31.20
N VAL A 490 -15.36 -31.08 31.91
CA VAL A 490 -14.67 -32.30 31.43
C VAL A 490 -13.37 -32.11 30.63
N VAL A 491 -12.26 -32.58 31.21
CA VAL A 491 -11.15 -33.17 30.45
C VAL A 491 -11.37 -34.68 30.42
N SER A 492 -11.24 -35.33 29.26
CA SER A 492 -11.32 -36.80 29.14
C SER A 492 -10.39 -37.35 28.08
N GLY A 493 -9.69 -38.44 28.41
CA GLY A 493 -8.65 -39.04 27.56
C GLY A 493 -7.27 -38.99 28.23
N ALA A 494 -6.43 -39.99 27.96
CA ALA A 494 -5.07 -40.04 28.48
C ALA A 494 -4.16 -39.15 27.61
N ALA A 495 -3.83 -37.96 28.13
CA ALA A 495 -2.83 -37.06 27.59
C ALA A 495 -1.83 -36.71 28.70
N GLU A 496 -0.54 -36.91 28.45
CA GLU A 496 0.51 -36.46 29.37
C GLU A 496 0.71 -34.95 29.18
N LEU A 497 0.37 -34.18 30.21
CA LEU A 497 0.56 -32.73 30.23
C LEU A 497 1.97 -32.42 30.71
N THR A 498 2.90 -32.26 29.77
CA THR A 498 4.34 -32.04 30.01
C THR A 498 4.72 -30.56 30.03
N GLY A 499 3.90 -29.72 30.67
CA GLY A 499 4.08 -28.28 30.78
C GLY A 499 3.05 -27.65 31.71
N ASP A 500 3.44 -26.58 32.39
CA ASP A 500 2.77 -26.10 33.60
C ASP A 500 1.34 -25.60 33.37
N ILE A 501 0.44 -25.99 34.26
CA ILE A 501 -0.95 -25.53 34.30
C ILE A 501 -1.07 -24.41 35.36
N THR A 502 -1.99 -23.47 35.17
CA THR A 502 -2.40 -22.53 36.23
C THR A 502 -3.89 -22.25 36.16
N LEU A 503 -4.64 -22.87 37.08
CA LEU A 503 -6.09 -22.64 37.25
C LEU A 503 -6.33 -21.39 38.10
N THR A 504 -7.32 -20.55 37.74
CA THR A 504 -7.73 -19.39 38.56
C THR A 504 -9.24 -19.20 38.56
N GLY A 505 -9.88 -19.59 39.67
CA GLY A 505 -11.32 -19.62 39.90
C GLY A 505 -11.75 -20.91 40.60
N ASP A 506 -12.94 -20.94 41.22
CA ASP A 506 -13.48 -22.13 41.89
C ASP A 506 -13.57 -23.31 40.90
N ALA A 507 -12.67 -24.28 41.05
CA ALA A 507 -12.53 -25.42 40.15
C ALA A 507 -12.51 -26.72 40.95
N THR A 508 -13.33 -27.69 40.53
CA THR A 508 -13.43 -29.01 41.15
C THR A 508 -12.73 -30.05 40.29
N LEU A 509 -11.65 -30.64 40.81
CA LEU A 509 -10.93 -31.73 40.12
C LEU A 509 -11.61 -33.09 40.36
N GLY A 510 -11.65 -33.92 39.32
CA GLY A 510 -12.30 -35.22 39.32
C GLY A 510 -11.42 -36.36 39.86
N VAL A 511 -12.03 -37.49 40.21
CA VAL A 511 -11.30 -38.67 40.66
C VAL A 511 -10.37 -39.21 39.56
N GLY A 512 -9.10 -39.44 39.90
CA GLY A 512 -8.08 -39.94 38.97
C GLY A 512 -7.30 -38.88 38.19
N SER A 513 -7.51 -37.57 38.45
CA SER A 513 -6.64 -36.51 37.93
C SER A 513 -5.19 -36.73 38.37
N GLN A 514 -4.25 -36.54 37.44
CA GLN A 514 -2.81 -36.54 37.68
C GLN A 514 -2.24 -35.18 37.30
N ILE A 515 -1.27 -34.69 38.08
CA ILE A 515 -0.64 -33.38 37.89
C ILE A 515 0.87 -33.63 37.69
N GLY A 516 1.42 -33.01 36.64
CA GLY A 516 2.82 -33.15 36.26
C GLY A 516 3.78 -32.47 37.23
N THR A 517 5.07 -32.58 36.94
CA THR A 517 6.10 -31.78 37.62
C THR A 517 5.86 -30.30 37.31
N ASP A 518 6.42 -29.42 38.14
CA ASP A 518 6.48 -27.96 37.92
C ASP A 518 5.13 -27.20 37.81
N SER A 519 4.00 -27.92 37.82
CA SER A 519 2.62 -27.41 37.62
C SER A 519 2.05 -26.65 38.84
N ILE A 520 1.14 -25.69 38.60
CA ILE A 520 0.66 -24.71 39.60
C ILE A 520 -0.85 -24.75 39.87
N LEU A 521 -1.25 -24.80 41.15
CA LEU A 521 -2.64 -24.64 41.62
C LEU A 521 -2.81 -23.32 42.41
N LYS A 522 -4.00 -22.69 42.35
CA LYS A 522 -4.32 -21.43 43.05
C LYS A 522 -5.62 -21.50 43.87
N GLU A 523 -5.89 -20.43 44.60
CA GLU A 523 -7.01 -20.20 45.53
C GLU A 523 -8.37 -20.61 44.95
N GLY A 524 -9.26 -21.14 45.80
CA GLY A 524 -10.58 -21.67 45.39
C GLY A 524 -10.57 -23.09 44.80
N SER A 525 -9.40 -23.66 44.46
CA SER A 525 -9.29 -25.04 43.97
C SER A 525 -9.71 -26.06 45.05
N GLN A 526 -10.68 -26.92 44.74
CA GLN A 526 -11.14 -27.99 45.64
C GLN A 526 -10.94 -29.38 45.03
N VAL A 527 -10.36 -30.29 45.82
CA VAL A 527 -10.06 -31.68 45.42
C VAL A 527 -10.81 -32.64 46.33
N PHE A 528 -11.73 -33.42 45.77
CA PHE A 528 -12.50 -34.42 46.51
C PHE A 528 -11.91 -35.81 46.30
N GLY A 529 -10.87 -36.14 47.06
CA GLY A 529 -10.22 -37.45 47.06
C GLY A 529 -8.69 -37.37 47.02
N ALA A 530 -8.04 -38.52 46.80
CA ALA A 530 -6.59 -38.64 46.83
C ALA A 530 -5.91 -37.88 45.68
N LEU A 531 -4.99 -36.98 46.03
CA LEU A 531 -4.14 -36.24 45.10
C LEU A 531 -2.72 -36.80 45.11
N LYS A 532 -2.13 -36.98 43.92
CA LYS A 532 -0.72 -37.32 43.75
C LYS A 532 0.01 -36.17 43.06
N LEU A 533 0.91 -35.52 43.79
CA LEU A 533 1.86 -34.56 43.24
C LEU A 533 3.16 -35.30 42.85
N THR A 534 3.89 -34.75 41.88
CA THR A 534 5.21 -35.25 41.47
C THR A 534 6.29 -34.22 41.81
N ALA A 535 7.56 -34.49 41.49
CA ALA A 535 8.65 -33.61 41.88
C ALA A 535 8.47 -32.19 41.33
N ASN A 536 9.03 -31.18 42.00
CA ASN A 536 8.96 -29.76 41.65
C ASN A 536 7.55 -29.12 41.59
N SER A 537 6.43 -29.85 41.65
CA SER A 537 5.08 -29.25 41.56
C SER A 537 4.88 -28.17 42.63
N GLN A 538 4.25 -27.04 42.27
CA GLN A 538 4.08 -25.88 43.15
C GLN A 538 2.60 -25.59 43.47
N VAL A 539 2.29 -25.31 44.73
CA VAL A 539 0.96 -24.88 45.20
C VAL A 539 1.05 -23.40 45.55
N ASP A 540 0.35 -22.54 44.81
CA ASP A 540 0.54 -21.08 44.83
C ASP A 540 -0.55 -20.31 45.60
N SER A 541 -1.37 -20.99 46.40
CA SER A 541 -2.33 -20.40 47.37
C SER A 541 -2.78 -21.45 48.41
N ASP A 542 -3.44 -20.98 49.47
CA ASP A 542 -4.03 -21.76 50.56
C ASP A 542 -4.90 -22.94 50.07
N MET A 543 -4.44 -24.18 50.26
CA MET A 543 -5.22 -25.39 49.96
C MET A 543 -5.52 -26.19 51.24
N THR A 544 -6.66 -26.89 51.29
CA THR A 544 -6.97 -27.89 52.34
C THR A 544 -6.81 -29.29 51.79
N LEU A 545 -5.88 -30.07 52.36
CA LEU A 545 -5.59 -31.45 51.94
C LEU A 545 -6.12 -32.47 52.95
N ASP A 546 -6.85 -33.47 52.49
CA ASP A 546 -7.22 -34.67 53.27
C ASP A 546 -6.01 -35.61 53.37
N GLY A 547 -5.57 -35.85 54.61
CA GLY A 547 -4.33 -36.57 54.89
C GLY A 547 -4.32 -38.08 54.60
N ALA A 548 -5.48 -38.71 54.33
CA ALA A 548 -5.58 -40.19 54.34
C ALA A 548 -4.78 -40.94 53.25
N SER A 549 -4.35 -40.28 52.16
CA SER A 549 -3.65 -40.93 51.02
C SER A 549 -2.79 -40.00 50.15
N SER A 550 -2.58 -38.74 50.56
CA SER A 550 -1.99 -37.70 49.72
C SER A 550 -0.45 -37.69 49.78
N THR A 551 0.24 -37.59 48.64
CA THR A 551 1.72 -37.65 48.58
C THR A 551 2.34 -36.44 47.87
N VAL A 552 3.34 -35.84 48.52
CA VAL A 552 4.20 -34.76 48.00
C VAL A 552 5.61 -35.33 47.76
N ALA A 553 6.31 -34.86 46.74
CA ALA A 553 7.61 -35.40 46.31
C ALA A 553 8.78 -34.45 46.66
N THR A 554 9.98 -34.81 46.20
CA THR A 554 11.18 -33.95 46.26
C THR A 554 10.92 -32.61 45.57
N ASP A 555 11.50 -31.54 46.13
CA ASP A 555 11.55 -30.19 45.54
C ASP A 555 10.19 -29.52 45.26
N SER A 556 9.06 -30.15 45.58
CA SER A 556 7.72 -29.54 45.52
C SER A 556 7.61 -28.37 46.52
N ILE A 557 6.98 -27.26 46.10
CA ILE A 557 6.87 -26.02 46.88
C ILE A 557 5.40 -25.80 47.28
N LEU A 558 5.08 -25.72 48.57
CA LEU A 558 3.80 -25.18 49.05
C LEU A 558 3.99 -23.75 49.56
N LYS A 559 3.12 -22.85 49.09
CA LYS A 559 3.09 -21.44 49.50
C LYS A 559 2.33 -21.25 50.82
N THR A 560 2.57 -20.07 51.40
CA THR A 560 1.86 -19.41 52.50
C THR A 560 0.38 -19.81 52.62
N GLY A 561 -0.08 -20.02 53.86
CA GLY A 561 -1.50 -20.19 54.21
C GLY A 561 -2.09 -21.61 54.08
N SER A 562 -1.49 -22.50 53.30
CA SER A 562 -1.99 -23.88 53.10
C SER A 562 -2.13 -24.70 54.40
N ARG A 563 -3.20 -25.50 54.49
CA ARG A 563 -3.58 -26.26 55.69
C ARG A 563 -3.78 -27.74 55.38
N ILE A 564 -3.35 -28.62 56.29
CA ILE A 564 -3.50 -30.08 56.12
C ILE A 564 -4.36 -30.59 57.27
N ASP A 565 -5.53 -31.15 56.94
CA ASP A 565 -6.45 -31.72 57.91
C ASP A 565 -6.35 -33.25 57.86
N GLY A 566 -5.89 -33.84 58.97
CA GLY A 566 -5.56 -35.27 59.06
C GLY A 566 -4.06 -35.48 59.21
N ALA A 567 -3.68 -36.51 59.98
CA ALA A 567 -2.30 -36.72 60.39
C ALA A 567 -1.46 -37.49 59.35
N LEU A 568 -0.14 -37.24 59.38
CA LEU A 568 0.94 -37.93 58.67
C LEU A 568 1.20 -37.51 57.20
N LEU A 569 1.78 -36.32 57.03
CA LEU A 569 2.51 -35.95 55.81
C LEU A 569 3.93 -36.55 55.82
N ASN A 570 4.41 -37.04 54.67
CA ASN A 570 5.79 -37.48 54.48
C ASN A 570 6.50 -36.60 53.45
N LEU A 571 7.40 -35.73 53.90
CA LEU A 571 8.20 -34.83 53.05
C LEU A 571 9.57 -35.44 52.74
N GLY A 572 9.75 -35.94 51.52
CA GLY A 572 11.04 -36.42 51.03
C GLY A 572 11.88 -35.29 50.42
N GLY A 573 12.36 -34.33 51.22
CA GLY A 573 13.24 -33.25 50.78
C GLY A 573 12.56 -32.22 49.87
N GLY A 574 11.75 -31.33 50.46
CA GLY A 574 11.09 -30.22 49.75
C GLY A 574 11.52 -28.84 50.30
N THR A 575 11.34 -27.80 49.48
CA THR A 575 11.78 -26.42 49.79
C THR A 575 10.59 -25.48 49.97
N VAL A 576 10.53 -24.76 51.09
CA VAL A 576 9.50 -23.76 51.40
C VAL A 576 10.08 -22.37 51.15
N SER A 577 9.70 -21.78 50.00
CA SER A 577 10.37 -20.62 49.40
C SER A 577 10.17 -19.28 50.15
N GLN A 578 9.16 -19.18 51.02
CA GLN A 578 9.00 -18.16 52.08
C GLN A 578 7.74 -18.47 52.93
N ASP A 579 7.72 -17.96 54.17
CA ASP A 579 6.56 -17.72 55.03
C ASP A 579 5.47 -18.80 55.11
N MET A 580 5.56 -19.66 56.14
CA MET A 580 4.57 -20.71 56.44
C MET A 580 4.26 -20.82 57.94
N THR A 581 2.97 -20.69 58.30
CA THR A 581 2.44 -20.95 59.65
C THR A 581 2.27 -22.45 59.89
N LEU A 582 3.29 -23.10 60.46
CA LEU A 582 3.25 -24.53 60.78
C LEU A 582 2.46 -24.83 62.06
N GLU A 583 1.51 -25.76 61.96
CA GLU A 583 0.80 -26.34 63.12
C GLU A 583 1.69 -27.30 63.93
N THR A 584 1.39 -27.45 65.21
CA THR A 584 2.34 -27.91 66.25
C THR A 584 2.88 -29.36 66.16
N THR A 585 2.45 -30.15 65.17
CA THR A 585 2.76 -31.60 65.07
C THR A 585 3.46 -32.03 63.77
N THR A 586 3.96 -31.08 62.97
CA THR A 586 4.65 -31.38 61.70
C THR A 586 6.03 -32.03 61.91
N THR A 587 6.33 -33.08 61.14
CA THR A 587 7.66 -33.73 61.08
C THR A 587 8.32 -33.51 59.72
N LEU A 588 9.53 -32.94 59.71
CA LEU A 588 10.32 -32.68 58.50
C LEU A 588 11.33 -33.79 58.24
N GLY A 589 11.60 -34.08 56.96
CA GLY A 589 12.66 -34.98 56.52
C GLY A 589 14.01 -34.26 56.35
N ASN A 590 15.08 -35.03 56.15
CA ASN A 590 16.40 -34.49 55.81
C ASN A 590 16.33 -33.59 54.57
N ASP A 591 17.25 -32.62 54.51
CA ASP A 591 17.46 -31.71 53.38
C ASP A 591 16.24 -30.81 53.02
N SER A 592 15.23 -30.75 53.90
CA SER A 592 14.13 -29.78 53.83
C SER A 592 14.60 -28.38 54.22
N THR A 593 14.21 -27.33 53.48
CA THR A 593 14.61 -25.94 53.76
C THR A 593 13.42 -24.98 53.86
N LEU A 594 13.55 -23.95 54.71
CA LEU A 594 12.62 -22.83 54.86
C LEU A 594 13.41 -21.54 54.62
N ALA A 595 12.86 -20.61 53.84
CA ALA A 595 13.54 -19.36 53.49
C ALA A 595 13.38 -18.24 54.54
N ASP A 596 14.34 -17.30 54.54
CA ASP A 596 14.33 -16.13 55.42
C ASP A 596 13.10 -15.23 55.19
N GLY A 597 12.69 -14.56 56.26
CA GLY A 597 11.35 -13.99 56.40
C GLY A 597 10.47 -14.90 57.26
N SER A 598 10.47 -16.22 56.98
CA SER A 598 9.51 -17.25 57.42
C SER A 598 8.56 -16.84 58.55
N SER A 599 7.55 -16.06 58.15
CA SER A 599 6.81 -15.18 59.05
C SER A 599 5.44 -15.68 59.48
N ILE A 600 4.78 -14.82 60.24
CA ILE A 600 3.34 -14.80 60.50
C ILE A 600 2.78 -13.43 59.97
N GLY A 601 3.28 -12.93 58.80
CA GLY A 601 2.97 -11.69 57.99
C GLY A 601 4.12 -10.64 57.87
N GLY A 602 4.38 -9.76 56.86
CA GLY A 602 3.87 -9.37 55.49
C GLY A 602 4.03 -7.82 55.22
N ALA A 603 4.09 -7.14 54.03
CA ALA A 603 4.27 -7.39 52.56
C ALA A 603 4.42 -6.04 51.71
N THR A 604 4.66 -6.07 50.37
CA THR A 604 4.69 -4.96 49.32
C THR A 604 6.04 -4.21 49.03
N HIS A 605 6.23 -3.56 47.85
CA HIS A 605 7.54 -3.07 47.31
C HIS A 605 7.60 -1.72 46.54
N VAL A 606 8.76 -1.05 46.65
CA VAL A 606 9.38 0.01 45.80
C VAL A 606 10.91 -0.20 45.85
N LEU A 607 11.73 0.26 44.88
CA LEU A 607 13.20 0.25 45.04
C LEU A 607 13.62 1.27 46.11
N SER A 608 13.68 0.82 47.36
CA SER A 608 13.81 1.67 48.56
C SER A 608 15.14 1.50 49.30
N LYS A 609 16.25 1.28 48.58
CA LYS A 609 17.63 1.44 49.10
C LYS A 609 18.64 1.63 47.96
N ASP A 610 19.88 1.98 48.31
CA ASP A 610 21.03 2.10 47.43
C ASP A 610 21.20 0.83 46.55
N ALA A 611 21.54 1.02 45.26
CA ALA A 611 21.61 -0.06 44.28
C ALA A 611 23.07 -0.40 43.94
N GLU A 612 23.40 -1.70 44.03
CA GLU A 612 24.73 -2.25 43.82
C GLU A 612 24.85 -2.83 42.40
N VAL A 613 25.91 -2.45 41.66
CA VAL A 613 26.14 -2.84 40.27
C VAL A 613 26.95 -4.14 40.25
N SER A 614 26.29 -5.25 39.92
CA SER A 614 26.82 -6.63 40.00
C SER A 614 27.56 -7.13 38.75
N SER A 615 27.88 -6.23 37.82
CA SER A 615 28.74 -6.44 36.65
C SER A 615 29.04 -5.08 36.01
N ALA A 616 30.21 -4.94 35.37
CA ALA A 616 30.62 -3.66 34.78
C ALA A 616 29.57 -3.07 33.81
N MET A 617 29.23 -1.79 34.00
CA MET A 617 28.08 -1.14 33.37
C MET A 617 28.49 0.16 32.64
N LEU A 618 27.98 0.35 31.43
CA LEU A 618 28.23 1.56 30.63
C LEU A 618 27.06 2.56 30.76
N LEU A 619 27.36 3.78 31.20
CA LEU A 619 26.41 4.90 31.22
C LEU A 619 26.71 5.88 30.09
N GLY A 620 25.68 6.23 29.32
CA GLY A 620 25.77 7.24 28.26
C GLY A 620 25.81 8.67 28.79
N SER A 621 26.20 9.61 27.93
CA SER A 621 26.09 11.04 28.18
C SER A 621 24.65 11.45 28.53
N GLY A 622 24.51 12.48 29.36
CA GLY A 622 23.24 12.90 29.95
C GLY A 622 22.81 12.12 31.20
N SER A 623 23.42 10.97 31.52
CA SER A 623 23.18 10.26 32.79
C SER A 623 23.59 11.11 33.99
N ILE A 624 22.89 10.96 35.13
CA ILE A 624 23.08 11.76 36.35
C ILE A 624 23.44 10.85 37.53
N ILE A 625 24.66 11.01 38.04
CA ILE A 625 25.14 10.33 39.25
C ILE A 625 24.91 11.25 40.46
N ASN A 626 24.12 10.82 41.45
CA ASN A 626 23.89 11.62 42.65
C ASN A 626 25.12 11.70 43.56
N SER A 627 25.21 12.79 44.33
CA SER A 627 26.24 13.01 45.34
C SER A 627 26.23 11.92 46.43
N GLY A 628 27.41 11.49 46.87
CA GLY A 628 27.59 10.38 47.80
C GLY A 628 27.41 8.98 47.17
N SER A 629 27.47 8.85 45.85
CA SER A 629 27.55 7.54 45.16
C SER A 629 28.99 7.05 45.16
N THR A 630 29.19 5.73 45.25
CA THR A 630 30.53 5.12 45.21
C THR A 630 30.83 4.61 43.81
N ILE A 631 31.87 5.16 43.19
CA ILE A 631 32.38 4.72 41.88
C ILE A 631 33.61 3.84 42.14
N ALA A 632 33.55 2.57 41.74
CA ALA A 632 34.60 1.60 42.07
C ALA A 632 35.88 1.76 41.22
N ALA A 633 37.01 1.32 41.76
CA ALA A 633 38.29 1.25 41.08
C ALA A 633 38.20 0.47 39.76
N GLY A 634 39.00 0.87 38.77
CA GLY A 634 38.92 0.35 37.40
C GLY A 634 37.89 1.04 36.51
N THR A 635 37.02 1.90 37.06
CA THR A 635 36.09 2.73 36.28
C THR A 635 36.86 3.73 35.40
N LEU A 636 36.49 3.81 34.11
CA LEU A 636 36.97 4.84 33.18
C LEU A 636 36.02 6.05 33.20
N LEU A 637 36.53 7.21 33.58
CA LEU A 637 35.79 8.48 33.65
C LEU A 637 35.69 9.16 32.28
N SER A 638 34.49 9.59 31.88
CA SER A 638 34.25 10.35 30.64
C SER A 638 33.95 11.85 30.86
N THR A 639 33.87 12.27 32.12
CA THR A 639 33.79 13.67 32.55
C THR A 639 34.56 13.84 33.87
N ASP A 640 34.85 15.09 34.26
CA ASP A 640 35.52 15.39 35.52
C ASP A 640 34.61 15.06 36.71
N ILE A 641 35.08 14.25 37.65
CA ILE A 641 34.39 13.90 38.91
C ILE A 641 35.15 14.47 40.09
N THR A 642 34.45 15.02 41.08
CA THR A 642 35.05 15.47 42.35
C THR A 642 34.73 14.47 43.47
N GLY A 643 35.75 14.08 44.24
CA GLY A 643 35.60 13.24 45.43
C GLY A 643 35.06 14.00 46.65
N ASP A 644 34.64 13.29 47.69
CA ASP A 644 34.21 13.89 48.98
C ASP A 644 35.36 14.58 49.74
N ASP A 645 36.59 14.21 49.44
CA ASP A 645 37.83 14.88 49.86
C ASP A 645 38.10 16.22 49.13
N GLY A 646 37.35 16.51 48.05
CA GLY A 646 37.54 17.68 47.19
C GLY A 646 38.56 17.48 46.05
N THR A 647 39.10 16.29 45.86
CA THR A 647 40.01 15.98 44.74
C THR A 647 39.24 15.87 43.43
N VAL A 648 39.69 16.58 42.40
CA VAL A 648 39.09 16.52 41.04
C VAL A 648 39.83 15.49 40.20
N TYR A 649 39.16 14.38 39.91
CA TYR A 649 39.58 13.34 38.98
C TYR A 649 39.16 13.74 37.56
N LYS A 650 40.10 13.69 36.62
CA LYS A 650 39.87 14.16 35.25
C LYS A 650 39.21 13.11 34.36
N ALA A 651 38.47 13.59 33.35
CA ALA A 651 38.07 12.77 32.21
C ALA A 651 39.26 12.00 31.60
N ASP A 652 38.97 10.87 30.94
CA ASP A 652 39.92 9.90 30.39
C ASP A 652 40.84 9.21 31.43
N THR A 653 40.58 9.40 32.72
CA THR A 653 41.31 8.71 33.81
C THR A 653 40.61 7.41 34.19
N VAL A 654 41.37 6.32 34.32
CA VAL A 654 40.92 5.09 35.00
C VAL A 654 41.20 5.22 36.50
N LEU A 655 40.18 5.03 37.33
CA LEU A 655 40.29 5.17 38.78
C LEU A 655 41.15 4.05 39.40
N ALA A 656 42.13 4.44 40.22
CA ALA A 656 43.04 3.50 40.89
C ALA A 656 42.53 2.99 42.25
N ASN A 657 41.57 3.70 42.84
CA ASN A 657 40.85 3.34 44.08
C ASN A 657 39.39 3.76 43.91
N ASP A 658 38.50 3.25 44.76
CA ASP A 658 37.11 3.68 44.83
C ASP A 658 37.03 5.16 45.25
N ILE A 659 36.06 5.90 44.70
CA ILE A 659 35.77 7.29 45.10
C ILE A 659 34.30 7.46 45.46
N ILE A 660 34.03 8.30 46.46
CA ILE A 660 32.68 8.75 46.80
C ILE A 660 32.46 10.12 46.15
N THR A 661 31.38 10.30 45.39
CA THR A 661 31.11 11.58 44.70
C THR A 661 30.83 12.70 45.71
N ALA A 662 31.38 13.89 45.45
CA ALA A 662 31.38 15.02 46.37
C ALA A 662 30.00 15.37 46.95
N ALA A 663 29.98 15.84 48.20
CA ALA A 663 28.78 16.23 48.92
C ALA A 663 28.20 17.60 48.47
N GLY A 664 27.81 17.72 47.20
CA GLY A 664 27.17 18.93 46.67
C GLY A 664 26.86 18.84 45.17
N ALA A 665 25.56 18.82 44.84
CA ALA A 665 24.98 18.63 43.50
C ALA A 665 25.28 17.27 42.83
N SER A 666 24.36 16.80 42.00
CA SER A 666 24.52 15.58 41.20
C SER A 666 25.37 15.86 39.97
N THR A 667 26.24 14.93 39.57
CA THR A 667 27.13 15.09 38.41
C THR A 667 26.50 14.49 37.17
N THR A 668 26.24 15.33 36.16
CA THR A 668 25.77 14.90 34.84
C THR A 668 26.95 14.53 33.93
N LEU A 669 26.86 13.41 33.22
CA LEU A 669 27.87 13.00 32.23
C LEU A 669 27.78 13.88 30.98
N THR A 670 28.57 14.95 30.94
CA THR A 670 28.60 15.92 29.84
C THR A 670 29.51 15.53 28.66
N GLY A 671 30.24 14.43 28.77
CA GLY A 671 31.13 13.92 27.71
C GLY A 671 31.19 12.39 27.71
N GLY A 672 31.37 11.81 26.52
CA GLY A 672 31.59 10.38 26.28
C GLY A 672 30.56 9.44 26.90
N ALA A 673 30.98 8.19 27.12
CA ALA A 673 30.28 7.22 27.94
C ALA A 673 31.22 6.72 29.05
N MET A 674 30.72 6.61 30.27
CA MET A 674 31.47 6.18 31.44
C MET A 674 31.29 4.67 31.64
N THR A 675 32.36 3.94 31.94
CA THR A 675 32.28 2.49 32.22
C THR A 675 32.52 2.26 33.70
N LEU A 676 31.45 2.11 34.48
CA LEU A 676 31.50 1.74 35.89
C LEU A 676 32.00 0.31 36.04
N ALA A 677 32.95 0.11 36.94
CA ALA A 677 33.40 -1.20 37.37
C ALA A 677 32.34 -1.89 38.25
N ASP A 678 32.44 -3.23 38.30
CA ASP A 678 31.70 -4.09 39.22
C ASP A 678 31.89 -3.64 40.69
N GLY A 679 30.84 -3.76 41.51
CA GLY A 679 30.82 -3.25 42.89
C GLY A 679 30.62 -1.73 43.03
N SER A 680 30.37 -0.99 41.95
CA SER A 680 29.94 0.42 42.04
C SER A 680 28.54 0.52 42.67
N VAL A 681 28.30 1.56 43.48
CA VAL A 681 27.03 1.75 44.20
C VAL A 681 26.44 3.12 43.89
N LEU A 682 25.28 3.11 43.21
CA LEU A 682 24.55 4.33 42.86
C LEU A 682 23.57 4.73 43.98
N LYS A 683 23.63 6.01 44.38
CA LYS A 683 22.66 6.56 45.34
C LYS A 683 21.24 6.55 44.77
N ALA A 684 20.28 6.35 45.67
CA ALA A 684 18.86 6.48 45.38
C ALA A 684 18.56 7.81 44.65
N GLY A 685 17.69 7.74 43.64
CA GLY A 685 17.35 8.89 42.78
C GLY A 685 18.38 9.28 41.73
N SER A 686 19.42 8.46 41.49
CA SER A 686 20.30 8.63 40.32
C SER A 686 19.54 8.24 39.03
N THR A 687 19.79 8.94 37.93
CA THR A 687 19.05 8.75 36.67
C THR A 687 19.97 8.21 35.58
N LEU A 688 19.64 7.02 35.06
CA LEU A 688 20.38 6.38 33.97
C LEU A 688 19.68 6.66 32.64
N ALA A 689 20.43 7.09 31.63
CA ALA A 689 19.95 7.26 30.26
C ALA A 689 20.42 6.07 29.39
N ILE A 690 19.57 5.63 28.45
CA ILE A 690 19.95 4.61 27.46
C ILE A 690 20.85 5.26 26.40
N ASN A 691 21.98 4.61 26.11
CA ASN A 691 22.96 5.10 25.14
C ASN A 691 22.53 4.80 23.68
N ASP A 692 21.54 5.52 23.17
CA ASP A 692 21.12 5.44 21.76
C ASP A 692 21.91 6.42 20.88
N ALA A 693 23.21 6.16 20.73
CA ALA A 693 24.13 6.99 19.96
C ALA A 693 23.92 6.94 18.42
N ALA A 694 22.93 6.17 17.93
CA ALA A 694 22.67 6.03 16.51
C ALA A 694 21.85 7.20 15.92
N ASN A 695 21.09 7.92 16.74
CA ASN A 695 19.98 8.77 16.30
C ASN A 695 20.23 10.29 16.46
N ALA A 696 21.49 10.70 16.60
CA ALA A 696 21.88 12.06 17.00
C ALA A 696 22.24 13.03 15.85
N SER A 697 22.00 12.66 14.58
CA SER A 697 22.45 13.46 13.41
C SER A 697 21.54 13.38 12.18
N THR A 698 20.35 12.82 12.30
CA THR A 698 19.34 12.73 11.23
C THR A 698 18.08 13.46 11.66
N ALA A 699 17.60 14.42 10.86
CA ALA A 699 16.37 15.12 11.15
C ALA A 699 15.17 14.21 10.82
N PRO A 700 14.36 13.75 11.80
CA PRO A 700 13.22 12.89 11.52
C PRO A 700 12.25 13.55 10.53
N SER A 701 12.05 12.89 9.39
CA SER A 701 11.13 13.32 8.35
C SER A 701 9.80 12.55 8.44
N SER A 702 8.69 13.22 8.14
CA SER A 702 7.35 12.62 8.13
C SER A 702 6.52 13.17 6.98
N LEU A 703 5.92 12.28 6.20
CA LEU A 703 5.01 12.62 5.11
C LEU A 703 3.56 12.62 5.64
N GLY A 704 2.83 13.71 5.39
CA GLY A 704 1.43 13.87 5.83
C GLY A 704 0.45 12.96 5.09
N GLU A 705 -0.83 12.99 5.48
CA GLU A 705 -1.87 12.29 4.71
C GLU A 705 -1.89 12.81 3.26
N ALA A 706 -2.01 11.89 2.30
CA ALA A 706 -1.90 12.21 0.88
C ALA A 706 -3.29 12.56 0.30
N GLU A 707 -3.47 13.81 -0.12
CA GLU A 707 -4.71 14.28 -0.74
C GLU A 707 -4.69 14.05 -2.26
N VAL A 708 -5.81 13.59 -2.82
CA VAL A 708 -5.91 13.24 -4.25
C VAL A 708 -6.94 14.13 -4.93
N TYR A 709 -6.46 15.11 -5.69
CA TYR A 709 -7.25 16.04 -6.48
C TYR A 709 -7.45 15.54 -7.92
N ARG A 710 -8.55 15.99 -8.55
CA ARG A 710 -8.96 15.64 -9.92
C ARG A 710 -9.61 16.85 -10.57
N LEU A 711 -9.82 16.82 -11.89
CA LEU A 711 -10.49 17.91 -12.60
C LEU A 711 -11.95 18.12 -12.13
N SER A 712 -12.59 17.09 -11.55
CA SER A 712 -13.90 17.23 -10.90
C SER A 712 -13.89 18.11 -9.66
N ASP A 713 -12.74 18.18 -8.98
CA ASP A 713 -12.57 18.58 -7.58
C ASP A 713 -11.83 19.93 -7.46
N VAL A 714 -11.65 20.64 -8.58
CA VAL A 714 -11.01 21.96 -8.63
C VAL A 714 -11.88 23.01 -7.96
N ASP A 715 -11.35 23.63 -6.89
CA ASP A 715 -11.92 24.81 -6.24
C ASP A 715 -10.91 25.95 -6.25
N VAL A 716 -11.25 27.08 -6.89
CA VAL A 716 -10.39 28.28 -6.97
C VAL A 716 -10.84 29.43 -6.05
N THR A 717 -11.68 29.16 -5.05
CA THR A 717 -12.15 30.18 -4.08
C THR A 717 -11.03 30.72 -3.19
N THR A 718 -9.99 29.94 -2.93
CA THR A 718 -8.73 30.36 -2.29
C THR A 718 -7.59 30.49 -3.31
N GLN A 719 -6.54 31.23 -2.96
CA GLN A 719 -5.36 31.37 -3.83
C GLN A 719 -4.61 30.04 -3.99
N GLU A 720 -4.50 29.28 -2.91
CA GLU A 720 -3.91 27.94 -2.86
C GLU A 720 -4.71 26.94 -3.72
N GLY A 721 -6.04 26.88 -3.55
CA GLY A 721 -6.93 26.07 -4.38
C GLY A 721 -6.83 26.43 -5.87
N ALA A 722 -6.63 27.72 -6.19
CA ALA A 722 -6.34 28.14 -7.55
C ALA A 722 -4.98 27.59 -8.08
N GLN A 723 -3.93 27.55 -7.25
CA GLN A 723 -2.64 26.92 -7.61
C GLN A 723 -2.75 25.38 -7.72
N ILE A 724 -3.60 24.74 -6.92
CA ILE A 724 -3.96 23.33 -7.08
C ILE A 724 -4.67 23.12 -8.43
N GLY A 725 -5.67 23.95 -8.75
CA GLY A 725 -6.41 23.93 -10.01
C GLY A 725 -5.54 24.08 -11.27
N ILE A 726 -4.46 24.87 -11.23
CA ILE A 726 -3.49 24.97 -12.35
C ILE A 726 -2.82 23.62 -12.60
N ALA A 727 -2.30 22.97 -11.56
CA ALA A 727 -1.60 21.69 -11.69
C ALA A 727 -2.55 20.52 -12.04
N VAL A 728 -3.78 20.54 -11.52
CA VAL A 728 -4.85 19.61 -11.92
C VAL A 728 -5.17 19.78 -13.40
N ALA A 729 -5.27 21.00 -13.91
CA ALA A 729 -5.50 21.26 -15.32
C ALA A 729 -4.31 20.80 -16.19
N ASP A 730 -3.06 21.01 -15.76
CA ASP A 730 -1.88 20.50 -16.48
C ASP A 730 -1.79 18.96 -16.48
N ALA A 731 -2.13 18.30 -15.37
CA ALA A 731 -2.26 16.85 -15.32
C ALA A 731 -3.40 16.35 -16.21
N ALA A 732 -4.49 17.12 -16.35
CA ALA A 732 -5.61 16.80 -17.24
C ALA A 732 -5.22 16.96 -18.72
N LEU A 733 -4.51 18.03 -19.09
CA LEU A 733 -3.93 18.20 -20.43
C LEU A 733 -2.99 17.04 -20.77
N LYS A 734 -2.00 16.75 -19.92
CA LYS A 734 -1.07 15.62 -20.10
C LYS A 734 -1.79 14.27 -20.23
N SER A 735 -2.93 14.09 -19.56
CA SER A 735 -3.78 12.90 -19.71
C SER A 735 -4.47 12.87 -21.08
N LEU A 736 -5.15 13.96 -21.47
CA LEU A 736 -5.88 14.06 -22.74
C LEU A 736 -4.94 13.98 -23.95
N ASP A 737 -3.78 14.63 -23.90
CA ASP A 737 -2.73 14.56 -24.92
C ASP A 737 -2.19 13.14 -25.10
N LYS A 738 -2.11 12.33 -24.02
CA LYS A 738 -1.78 10.92 -24.13
C LYS A 738 -2.87 10.15 -24.90
N VAL A 739 -4.14 10.34 -24.56
CA VAL A 739 -5.26 9.70 -25.29
C VAL A 739 -5.25 10.12 -26.77
N ARG A 740 -4.97 11.39 -27.05
CA ARG A 740 -4.84 11.93 -28.41
C ARG A 740 -3.68 11.31 -29.17
N SER A 741 -2.53 11.12 -28.54
CA SER A 741 -1.36 10.45 -29.09
C SER A 741 -1.62 8.97 -29.38
N ASP A 742 -2.26 8.25 -28.44
CA ASP A 742 -2.67 6.85 -28.61
C ASP A 742 -3.63 6.73 -29.82
N LEU A 743 -4.66 7.58 -29.91
CA LEU A 743 -5.60 7.64 -31.05
C LEU A 743 -4.88 7.93 -32.38
N GLY A 744 -3.95 8.87 -32.40
CA GLY A 744 -3.15 9.18 -33.60
C GLY A 744 -2.29 7.99 -34.04
N SER A 745 -1.75 7.22 -33.11
CA SER A 745 -1.02 5.97 -33.43
C SER A 745 -1.95 4.93 -34.07
N VAL A 746 -3.16 4.76 -33.53
CA VAL A 746 -4.19 3.85 -34.07
C VAL A 746 -4.66 4.31 -35.44
N GLN A 747 -4.89 5.61 -35.68
CA GLN A 747 -5.26 6.12 -37.00
C GLN A 747 -4.19 5.81 -38.06
N ASN A 748 -2.91 5.96 -37.72
CA ASN A 748 -1.80 5.61 -38.60
C ASN A 748 -1.73 4.10 -38.87
N GLN A 749 -1.93 3.26 -37.84
CA GLN A 749 -2.01 1.81 -37.98
C GLN A 749 -3.18 1.40 -38.90
N LEU A 750 -4.40 1.88 -38.64
CA LEU A 750 -5.59 1.63 -39.46
C LEU A 750 -5.34 2.02 -40.93
N THR A 751 -4.79 3.21 -41.17
CA THR A 751 -4.51 3.71 -42.53
C THR A 751 -3.51 2.82 -43.27
N SER A 752 -2.41 2.43 -42.62
CA SER A 752 -1.40 1.52 -43.17
C SER A 752 -1.97 0.13 -43.46
N THR A 753 -2.74 -0.42 -42.51
CA THR A 753 -3.39 -1.73 -42.64
C THR A 753 -4.44 -1.71 -43.77
N ILE A 754 -5.24 -0.66 -43.92
CA ILE A 754 -6.19 -0.49 -45.04
C ILE A 754 -5.46 -0.43 -46.39
N ALA A 755 -4.33 0.28 -46.49
CA ALA A 755 -3.54 0.34 -47.72
C ALA A 755 -2.99 -1.05 -48.12
N ASN A 756 -2.55 -1.84 -47.14
CA ASN A 756 -2.10 -3.22 -47.34
C ASN A 756 -3.26 -4.15 -47.77
N ILE A 757 -4.41 -4.11 -47.06
CA ILE A 757 -5.62 -4.88 -47.41
C ILE A 757 -6.12 -4.51 -48.81
N SER A 758 -6.10 -3.22 -49.17
CA SER A 758 -6.52 -2.74 -50.49
C SER A 758 -5.62 -3.30 -51.59
N THR A 759 -4.30 -3.25 -51.41
CA THR A 759 -3.32 -3.84 -52.33
C THR A 759 -3.51 -5.35 -52.46
N THR A 760 -3.68 -6.04 -51.32
CA THR A 760 -3.94 -7.49 -51.28
C THR A 760 -5.24 -7.85 -51.98
N LYS A 761 -6.31 -7.07 -51.79
CA LYS A 761 -7.61 -7.26 -52.46
C LYS A 761 -7.49 -7.09 -53.98
N VAL A 762 -6.74 -6.10 -54.47
CA VAL A 762 -6.48 -5.92 -55.91
C VAL A 762 -5.73 -7.13 -56.47
N ASN A 763 -4.69 -7.60 -55.78
CA ASN A 763 -3.91 -8.77 -56.20
C ASN A 763 -4.75 -10.06 -56.21
N VAL A 764 -5.55 -10.31 -55.18
CA VAL A 764 -6.47 -11.47 -55.08
C VAL A 764 -7.56 -11.39 -56.16
N SER A 765 -8.12 -10.21 -56.43
CA SER A 765 -9.11 -10.00 -57.49
C SER A 765 -8.51 -10.17 -58.89
N SER A 766 -7.25 -9.77 -59.10
CA SER A 766 -6.52 -10.01 -60.36
C SER A 766 -6.20 -11.50 -60.55
N ALA A 767 -5.89 -12.22 -59.47
CA ALA A 767 -5.72 -13.67 -59.51
C ALA A 767 -7.04 -14.41 -59.80
N GLU A 768 -8.18 -13.97 -59.23
CA GLU A 768 -9.51 -14.52 -59.61
C GLU A 768 -9.80 -14.28 -61.09
N SER A 769 -9.67 -13.03 -61.55
CA SER A 769 -9.85 -12.62 -62.95
C SER A 769 -9.01 -13.47 -63.91
N THR A 770 -7.71 -13.66 -63.62
CA THR A 770 -6.80 -14.49 -64.43
C THR A 770 -7.24 -15.95 -64.54
N ILE A 771 -7.95 -16.48 -63.54
CA ILE A 771 -8.50 -17.84 -63.57
C ILE A 771 -9.87 -17.88 -64.25
N ARG A 772 -10.74 -16.91 -63.98
CA ARG A 772 -12.17 -16.98 -64.30
C ARG A 772 -12.55 -16.29 -65.60
N ASP A 773 -11.90 -15.20 -65.98
CA ASP A 773 -12.29 -14.37 -67.12
C ASP A 773 -11.82 -14.99 -68.45
N VAL A 774 -12.47 -14.62 -69.55
CA VAL A 774 -12.17 -15.12 -70.90
C VAL A 774 -11.26 -14.16 -71.67
N ASP A 775 -10.24 -14.70 -72.35
CA ASP A 775 -9.60 -13.96 -73.44
C ASP A 775 -10.61 -13.82 -74.58
N PHE A 776 -11.17 -12.62 -74.70
CA PHE A 776 -12.21 -12.33 -75.68
C PHE A 776 -11.69 -12.47 -77.13
N ALA A 777 -10.40 -12.26 -77.39
CA ALA A 777 -9.81 -12.41 -78.72
C ALA A 777 -9.62 -13.89 -79.09
N GLU A 778 -9.10 -14.71 -78.17
CA GLU A 778 -8.95 -16.15 -78.40
C GLU A 778 -10.32 -16.85 -78.54
N GLU A 779 -11.26 -16.59 -77.62
CA GLU A 779 -12.57 -17.24 -77.67
C GLU A 779 -13.42 -16.72 -78.84
N SER A 780 -13.26 -15.46 -79.29
CA SER A 780 -13.87 -14.99 -80.56
C SER A 780 -13.31 -15.71 -81.78
N ALA A 781 -12.00 -15.99 -81.81
CA ALA A 781 -11.38 -16.76 -82.88
C ALA A 781 -11.85 -18.23 -82.87
N ASN A 782 -11.98 -18.83 -81.68
CA ASN A 782 -12.53 -20.19 -81.52
C ASN A 782 -14.02 -20.25 -81.88
N PHE A 783 -14.85 -19.28 -81.47
CA PHE A 783 -16.25 -19.16 -81.89
C PHE A 783 -16.37 -19.10 -83.42
N THR A 784 -15.62 -18.21 -84.07
CA THR A 784 -15.62 -18.04 -85.54
C THR A 784 -15.21 -19.34 -86.24
N LYS A 785 -14.18 -20.03 -85.73
CA LYS A 785 -13.73 -21.33 -86.21
C LYS A 785 -14.80 -22.42 -86.05
N MET A 786 -15.49 -22.50 -84.91
CA MET A 786 -16.59 -23.44 -84.71
C MET A 786 -17.80 -23.12 -85.60
N GLN A 787 -18.09 -21.83 -85.84
CA GLN A 787 -19.16 -21.39 -86.73
C GLN A 787 -18.91 -21.83 -88.17
N ILE A 788 -17.68 -21.63 -88.68
CA ILE A 788 -17.24 -22.11 -90.00
C ILE A 788 -17.28 -23.65 -90.07
N LEU A 789 -16.87 -24.35 -89.01
CA LEU A 789 -16.90 -25.81 -88.95
C LEU A 789 -18.31 -26.38 -88.85
N SER A 790 -19.27 -25.70 -88.22
CA SER A 790 -20.68 -26.14 -88.17
C SER A 790 -21.33 -25.97 -89.55
N GLN A 791 -21.10 -24.83 -90.22
CA GLN A 791 -21.48 -24.62 -91.62
C GLN A 791 -20.88 -25.70 -92.53
N ALA A 792 -19.56 -25.91 -92.50
CA ALA A 792 -18.89 -26.96 -93.26
C ALA A 792 -19.41 -28.38 -92.92
N GLY A 793 -19.79 -28.63 -91.67
CA GLY A 793 -20.41 -29.87 -91.21
C GLY A 793 -21.76 -30.14 -91.84
N THR A 794 -22.62 -29.12 -91.98
CA THR A 794 -23.93 -29.27 -92.67
C THR A 794 -23.75 -29.57 -94.16
N PHE A 795 -22.83 -28.90 -94.85
CA PHE A 795 -22.49 -29.22 -96.24
C PHE A 795 -21.89 -30.63 -96.38
N ALA A 796 -20.99 -31.05 -95.48
CA ALA A 796 -20.40 -32.37 -95.51
C ALA A 796 -21.42 -33.49 -95.22
N MET A 797 -22.36 -33.28 -94.29
CA MET A 797 -23.45 -34.22 -94.02
C MET A 797 -24.43 -34.30 -95.20
N SER A 798 -24.75 -33.17 -95.84
CA SER A 798 -25.54 -33.13 -97.08
C SER A 798 -24.86 -33.94 -98.20
N GLN A 799 -23.56 -33.71 -98.43
CA GLN A 799 -22.77 -34.45 -99.42
C GLN A 799 -22.64 -35.94 -99.12
N ALA A 800 -22.51 -36.32 -97.84
CA ALA A 800 -22.47 -37.72 -97.40
C ALA A 800 -23.83 -38.44 -97.57
N ASN A 801 -24.95 -37.72 -97.50
CA ASN A 801 -26.27 -38.25 -97.83
C ASN A 801 -26.48 -38.34 -99.34
N ALA A 802 -26.16 -37.29 -100.10
CA ALA A 802 -26.30 -37.23 -101.55
C ALA A 802 -25.47 -38.30 -102.27
N SER A 803 -24.23 -38.53 -101.85
CA SER A 803 -23.37 -39.60 -102.40
C SER A 803 -23.90 -41.01 -102.09
N ALA A 804 -24.45 -41.25 -100.90
CA ALA A 804 -25.10 -42.51 -100.58
C ALA A 804 -26.40 -42.73 -101.38
N GLN A 805 -27.19 -41.67 -101.60
CA GLN A 805 -28.38 -41.72 -102.46
C GLN A 805 -28.02 -41.96 -103.92
N GLY A 806 -26.96 -41.34 -104.44
CA GLY A 806 -26.47 -41.57 -105.80
C GLY A 806 -25.95 -42.99 -106.04
N VAL A 807 -25.35 -43.62 -105.02
CA VAL A 807 -25.02 -45.06 -105.07
C VAL A 807 -26.28 -45.93 -105.00
N LEU A 808 -27.30 -45.51 -104.25
CA LEU A 808 -28.59 -46.21 -104.20
C LEU A 808 -29.31 -46.19 -105.56
N SER A 809 -29.30 -45.05 -106.27
CA SER A 809 -29.88 -44.90 -107.62
C SER A 809 -29.00 -45.45 -108.76
N LEU A 810 -27.90 -46.13 -108.42
CA LEU A 810 -27.08 -46.93 -109.34
C LEU A 810 -27.19 -48.45 -109.04
N LEU A 811 -28.03 -48.81 -108.05
CA LEU A 811 -28.32 -50.18 -107.62
C LEU A 811 -29.84 -50.50 -107.65
N GLN A 812 -30.64 -49.58 -108.22
CA GLN A 812 -32.03 -49.76 -108.63
C GLN A 812 -32.10 -49.70 -110.16
#